data_AF-A0A4P5W3B1-F1
#
_entry.id   AF-A0A4P5W3B1-F1
#
_cell.length_a   1.000
_cell.length_b   1.000
_cell.length_c   1.000
_cell.angle_alpha   90.00
_cell.angle_beta   90.00
_cell.angle_gamma   90.00
#
_symmetry.space_group_name_H-M   'P 1'
#
loop_
_entity.id
_entity.type
_entity.pdbx_description
1 polymer ?
#
loop_
_entity_poly.entity_id
_entity_poly.type
_entity_poly.pdbx_seq_one_letter_code
_entity_poly.pdbx_strand_id
1 'polypeptide(L)'
;MGEEVARPWSGLPPLPKELAGGRYAVAVEFILTNPRKGAIERFRIRVGVEPAAVLSVEQMSSGAICASLWTWDPITRGTGAVSLASSGAQLDVHRQTLTIATIGASLESTRAKAVDVGYPSFSNAPIGSNYADSTRTDASAHEHGFYQVDEALWQLDDLGFGAATYLANQVTGGRWPLPVAGLGNVLPGQVIQNTVAGVTFADLVSFGSPGAQAPVAPETIVRGGLDRRIVYHEVFGHVVLLNHIAAAELPFCHSAGDALAAVYGDVDCPNRSMFETFPFSAPVGPGVAYVNGTLARRHDRAPSPGVLWGWGDGLAAGTSEESKPYGQEQKLSSTIFRLYRALGGDDTSPSRRRLAARTTAWLTLQAIATLTPGTIPANAEMFAADLMAADLVDWSTQGWFGGAFSKVVRWAFEKQGAYQSTGAPAYDAPGSPPAIDVHVTPARNGEYTYTTAWMSSAIWNRQAADGLTTHQAPAAGVQNYLYVRVANRGTVDVKNVSVTAWVRKLGVGSSWPGSFAQAGGTLLSSTIPANNAASVVIGPFAWTPSSKWNHAFLGVVDHPDDRANIQYFSSVKPIEISRLVPYDNNLAYRALVYFKLVLAIKGWHLPYSLAYEVVNSASTRVAVRVEHRARFSGSRWSATLARGLSLATEQFSLGPGATDQRTLPLSPTWLIPAYRSLTRRAIVIDTQVWMDGLFVGGIEWRGTT
;
A
#
# COMPACT_ATOMS: atom_id res chain seq x y z
N MET A 1 -6.87 2.60 -26.33
CA MET A 1 -8.07 2.76 -27.20
C MET A 1 -7.95 4.11 -27.89
N GLY A 2 -8.25 4.20 -29.19
CA GLY A 2 -8.13 5.45 -29.95
C GLY A 2 -9.43 6.25 -29.87
N GLU A 3 -9.46 7.26 -29.01
CA GLU A 3 -10.48 8.32 -29.11
C GLU A 3 -10.05 9.35 -30.15
N GLU A 4 -10.97 9.72 -31.04
CA GLU A 4 -10.83 10.90 -31.87
C GLU A 4 -10.82 12.13 -30.95
N VAL A 5 -9.68 12.81 -30.86
CA VAL A 5 -9.50 13.91 -29.91
C VAL A 5 -10.27 15.13 -30.41
N ALA A 6 -11.45 15.36 -29.83
CA ALA A 6 -12.19 16.60 -30.04
C ALA A 6 -11.31 17.80 -29.67
N ARG A 7 -11.26 18.81 -30.55
CA ARG A 7 -10.56 20.09 -30.30
C ARG A 7 -11.59 21.18 -29.99
N PRO A 8 -12.04 21.31 -28.73
CA PRO A 8 -13.10 22.25 -28.35
C PRO A 8 -12.66 23.72 -28.37
N TRP A 9 -11.36 24.01 -28.57
CA TRP A 9 -10.84 25.38 -28.55
C TRP A 9 -10.37 25.85 -29.93
N SER A 10 -10.98 26.92 -30.44
CA SER A 10 -10.75 27.49 -31.78
C SER A 10 -9.39 28.19 -31.97
N GLY A 11 -8.55 28.24 -30.94
CA GLY A 11 -7.23 28.91 -30.96
C GLY A 11 -6.02 27.96 -30.91
N LEU A 12 -6.21 26.64 -30.91
CA LEU A 12 -5.07 25.72 -30.86
C LEU A 12 -4.33 25.68 -32.21
N PRO A 13 -2.98 25.65 -32.21
CA PRO A 13 -2.22 25.43 -33.43
C PRO A 13 -2.68 24.16 -34.15
N PRO A 14 -2.72 24.13 -35.49
CA PRO A 14 -3.05 22.92 -36.23
C PRO A 14 -2.13 21.76 -35.81
N LEU A 15 -2.67 20.54 -35.77
CA LEU A 15 -1.85 19.37 -35.49
C LEU A 15 -0.69 19.31 -36.51
N PRO A 16 0.53 19.02 -36.05
CA PRO A 16 1.64 18.75 -36.96
C PRO A 16 1.25 17.66 -37.97
N LYS A 17 1.71 17.82 -39.22
CA LYS A 17 1.35 16.89 -40.31
C LYS A 17 1.76 15.45 -40.00
N GLU A 18 2.74 15.22 -39.13
CA GLU A 18 3.17 13.88 -38.72
C GLU A 18 2.11 13.11 -37.91
N LEU A 19 1.19 13.82 -37.26
CA LEU A 19 0.10 13.28 -36.43
C LEU A 19 -1.24 13.14 -37.18
N ALA A 20 -1.29 13.50 -38.46
CA ALA A 20 -2.48 13.34 -39.28
C ALA A 20 -2.73 11.85 -39.63
N GLY A 21 -4.01 11.45 -39.72
CA GLY A 21 -4.41 10.15 -40.26
C GLY A 21 -4.44 8.97 -39.27
N GLY A 22 -4.84 9.20 -38.01
CA GLY A 22 -5.12 8.11 -37.05
C GLY A 22 -3.89 7.44 -36.44
N ARG A 23 -2.74 8.13 -36.42
CA ARG A 23 -1.51 7.63 -35.80
C ARG A 23 -1.51 7.85 -34.27
N TYR A 24 -0.87 6.95 -33.55
CA TYR A 24 -0.71 7.05 -32.09
C TYR A 24 0.43 8.01 -31.71
N ALA A 25 0.23 8.78 -30.65
CA ALA A 25 1.23 9.69 -30.09
C ALA A 25 1.40 9.44 -28.59
N VAL A 26 2.63 9.53 -28.09
CA VAL A 26 2.91 9.58 -26.65
C VAL A 26 2.65 11.02 -26.19
N ALA A 27 1.85 11.18 -25.14
CA ALA A 27 1.48 12.48 -24.60
C ALA A 27 1.80 12.59 -23.11
N VAL A 28 2.19 13.79 -22.69
CA VAL A 28 2.24 14.19 -21.29
C VAL A 28 0.95 14.94 -20.97
N GLU A 29 0.31 14.55 -19.87
CA GLU A 29 -0.88 15.24 -19.36
C GLU A 29 -0.48 16.29 -18.33
N PHE A 30 -0.98 17.50 -18.52
CA PHE A 30 -0.87 18.61 -17.58
C PHE A 30 -2.25 18.98 -17.08
N ILE A 31 -2.37 19.21 -15.77
CA ILE A 31 -3.55 19.83 -15.18
C ILE A 31 -3.18 21.28 -14.85
N LEU A 32 -3.68 22.23 -15.64
CA LEU A 32 -3.51 23.66 -15.38
C LEU A 32 -4.67 24.18 -14.54
N THR A 33 -4.35 25.00 -13.56
CA THR A 33 -5.32 25.68 -12.69
C THR A 33 -5.15 27.18 -12.89
N ASN A 34 -6.18 27.85 -13.40
CA ASN A 34 -6.19 29.31 -13.59
C ASN A 34 -7.10 29.96 -12.53
N PRO A 35 -6.53 30.58 -11.47
CA PRO A 35 -7.32 31.32 -10.51
C PRO A 35 -7.70 32.69 -11.09
N ARG A 36 -8.93 32.85 -11.57
CA ARG A 36 -9.54 34.16 -11.79
C ARG A 36 -10.33 34.56 -10.54
N LYS A 37 -10.49 35.86 -10.32
CA LYS A 37 -11.25 36.40 -9.18
C LYS A 37 -12.70 35.87 -9.24
N GLY A 38 -13.03 34.91 -8.38
CA GLY A 38 -14.36 34.27 -8.32
C GLY A 38 -14.56 32.99 -9.16
N ALA A 39 -13.53 32.48 -9.86
CA ALA A 39 -13.60 31.21 -10.60
C ALA A 39 -12.21 30.56 -10.72
N ILE A 40 -12.12 29.25 -10.49
CA ILE A 40 -10.93 28.45 -10.84
C ILE A 40 -11.29 27.61 -12.06
N GLU A 41 -10.69 27.95 -13.20
CA GLU A 41 -10.79 27.12 -14.40
C GLU A 41 -9.67 26.08 -14.33
N ARG A 42 -10.04 24.80 -14.36
CA ARG A 42 -9.08 23.70 -14.52
C ARG A 42 -9.14 23.17 -15.94
N PHE A 43 -7.97 22.94 -16.51
CA PHE A 43 -7.83 22.40 -17.85
C PHE A 43 -6.93 21.17 -17.80
N ARG A 44 -7.40 20.07 -18.38
CA ARG A 44 -6.56 18.95 -18.75
C ARG A 44 -5.99 19.22 -20.14
N ILE A 45 -4.67 19.30 -20.22
CA ILE A 45 -3.95 19.56 -21.47
C ILE A 45 -3.08 18.36 -21.77
N ARG A 46 -3.28 17.74 -22.93
CA ARG A 46 -2.42 16.65 -23.40
C ARG A 46 -1.47 17.21 -24.45
N VAL A 47 -0.18 17.10 -24.21
CA VAL A 47 0.88 17.57 -25.11
C VAL A 47 1.67 16.38 -25.63
N GLY A 48 1.72 16.20 -26.94
CA GLY A 48 2.54 15.19 -27.58
C GLY A 48 4.01 15.41 -27.26
N VAL A 49 4.76 14.34 -27.05
CA VAL A 49 6.20 14.41 -26.77
C VAL A 49 6.97 14.67 -28.06
N GLU A 50 6.62 13.95 -29.13
CA GLU A 50 7.23 14.09 -30.46
C GLU A 50 6.17 13.79 -31.56
N PRO A 51 5.78 14.79 -32.37
CA PRO A 51 6.14 16.20 -32.26
C PRO A 51 5.53 16.88 -31.03
N ALA A 52 6.26 17.85 -30.46
CA ALA A 52 5.81 18.65 -29.32
C ALA A 52 4.62 19.54 -29.71
N ALA A 53 3.40 19.05 -29.48
CA ALA A 53 2.17 19.74 -29.89
C ALA A 53 1.04 19.50 -28.89
N VAL A 54 0.20 20.53 -28.67
CA VAL A 54 -1.01 20.39 -27.85
C VAL A 54 -2.02 19.54 -28.64
N LEU A 55 -2.27 18.33 -28.14
CA LEU A 55 -3.18 17.36 -28.74
C LEU A 55 -4.62 17.67 -28.36
N SER A 56 -4.88 17.86 -27.07
CA SER A 56 -6.20 18.15 -26.52
C SER A 56 -6.09 19.22 -25.44
N VAL A 57 -7.15 20.03 -25.35
CA VAL A 57 -7.45 20.81 -24.14
C VAL A 57 -8.88 20.49 -23.77
N GLU A 58 -9.07 19.92 -22.60
CA GLU A 58 -10.36 19.59 -22.03
C GLU A 58 -10.56 20.50 -20.81
N GLN A 59 -11.62 21.30 -20.84
CA GLN A 59 -11.99 22.10 -19.68
C GLN A 59 -12.62 21.18 -18.64
N MET A 60 -11.94 21.02 -17.50
CA MET A 60 -12.37 20.17 -16.38
C MET A 60 -13.34 20.89 -15.44
N SER A 61 -13.25 22.22 -15.36
CA SER A 61 -14.20 23.06 -14.60
C SER A 61 -14.39 24.43 -15.26
N SER A 62 -15.63 24.93 -15.23
CA SER A 62 -16.01 26.26 -15.74
C SER A 62 -16.27 27.28 -14.62
N GLY A 63 -16.19 26.84 -13.36
CA GLY A 63 -16.34 27.64 -12.16
C GLY A 63 -15.63 27.00 -10.97
N ALA A 64 -15.55 27.75 -9.87
CA ALA A 64 -15.14 27.25 -8.57
C ALA A 64 -16.23 27.57 -7.57
N ILE A 65 -16.69 26.56 -6.85
CA ILE A 65 -17.45 26.80 -5.64
C ILE A 65 -16.50 26.62 -4.45
N CYS A 66 -16.45 27.63 -3.59
CA CYS A 66 -15.75 27.49 -2.32
C CYS A 66 -16.72 26.84 -1.32
N ALA A 67 -16.32 25.70 -0.77
CA ALA A 67 -17.08 25.00 0.26
C ALA A 67 -16.25 24.95 1.54
N SER A 68 -16.88 25.18 2.69
CA SER A 68 -16.26 25.02 4.00
C SER A 68 -16.48 23.57 4.45
N LEU A 69 -15.47 22.73 4.28
CA LEU A 69 -15.59 21.27 4.45
C LEU A 69 -14.47 20.68 5.31
N TRP A 70 -14.66 19.44 5.75
CA TRP A 70 -13.62 18.59 6.31
C TRP A 70 -12.99 17.70 5.23
N THR A 71 -11.67 17.81 5.06
CA THR A 71 -10.87 16.76 4.39
C THR A 71 -10.68 15.53 5.27
N TRP A 72 -10.68 15.77 6.58
CA TRP A 72 -10.72 14.80 7.67
C TRP A 72 -11.58 15.39 8.78
N ASP A 73 -12.43 14.57 9.39
CA ASP A 73 -13.21 15.00 10.53
C ASP A 73 -12.28 15.40 11.71
N PRO A 74 -12.77 16.23 12.64
CA PRO A 74 -11.94 16.75 13.72
C PRO A 74 -11.36 15.69 14.67
N ILE A 75 -12.06 14.56 14.87
CA ILE A 75 -11.62 13.47 15.75
C ILE A 75 -10.44 12.73 15.09
N THR A 76 -10.60 12.33 13.83
CA THR A 76 -9.54 11.67 13.05
C THR A 76 -8.32 12.58 12.86
N ARG A 77 -8.53 13.90 12.73
CA ARG A 77 -7.45 14.88 12.67
C ARG A 77 -6.71 15.05 14.01
N GLY A 78 -7.28 14.61 15.12
CA GLY A 78 -6.69 14.68 16.45
C GLY A 78 -6.69 16.07 17.07
N THR A 79 -7.71 16.88 16.81
CA THR A 79 -7.78 18.24 17.36
C THR A 79 -8.06 18.28 18.87
N GLY A 80 -8.32 17.13 19.50
CA GLY A 80 -8.34 16.92 20.97
C GLY A 80 -9.40 17.69 21.76
N ALA A 81 -10.17 18.55 21.11
CA ALA A 81 -11.05 19.55 21.75
C ALA A 81 -12.54 19.38 21.43
N VAL A 82 -12.91 18.40 20.60
CA VAL A 82 -14.29 18.18 20.15
C VAL A 82 -14.66 16.71 20.18
N SER A 83 -15.96 16.43 20.36
CA SER A 83 -16.55 15.10 20.37
C SER A 83 -17.79 15.06 19.50
N LEU A 84 -18.40 13.88 19.37
CA LEU A 84 -19.70 13.73 18.72
C LEU A 84 -20.83 14.56 19.32
N ALA A 85 -20.69 15.03 20.56
CA ALA A 85 -21.68 15.89 21.21
C ALA A 85 -21.39 17.39 21.03
N SER A 86 -20.30 17.77 20.35
CA SER A 86 -19.93 19.17 20.15
C SER A 86 -20.95 19.94 19.29
N SER A 87 -21.25 21.18 19.65
CA SER A 87 -22.19 22.02 18.89
C SER A 87 -21.67 22.31 17.48
N GLY A 88 -22.56 22.72 16.57
CA GLY A 88 -22.17 23.17 15.23
C GLY A 88 -21.06 24.24 15.29
N ALA A 89 -21.20 25.25 16.16
CA ALA A 89 -20.18 26.28 16.35
C ALA A 89 -18.80 25.73 16.79
N GLN A 90 -18.77 24.65 17.59
CA GLN A 90 -17.52 24.00 18.00
C GLN A 90 -16.91 23.15 16.88
N LEU A 91 -17.72 22.60 15.99
CA LEU A 91 -17.30 21.75 14.88
C LEU A 91 -16.91 22.57 13.64
N ASP A 92 -17.63 23.66 13.38
CA ASP A 92 -17.50 24.51 12.19
C ASP A 92 -16.13 25.19 12.09
N VAL A 93 -15.47 25.47 13.22
CA VAL A 93 -14.12 26.08 13.27
C VAL A 93 -13.02 25.16 12.74
N HIS A 94 -13.30 23.86 12.61
CA HIS A 94 -12.34 22.88 12.11
C HIS A 94 -12.42 22.67 10.59
N ARG A 95 -13.39 23.31 9.92
CA ARG A 95 -13.56 23.26 8.47
C ARG A 95 -12.45 24.01 7.75
N GLN A 96 -12.19 23.58 6.54
CA GLN A 96 -11.26 24.17 5.61
C GLN A 96 -12.05 24.73 4.44
N THR A 97 -11.74 25.94 3.99
CA THR A 97 -12.27 26.44 2.74
C THR A 97 -11.57 25.72 1.59
N LEU A 98 -12.30 24.83 0.92
CA LEU A 98 -11.83 24.07 -0.23
C LEU A 98 -12.47 24.63 -1.49
N THR A 99 -11.70 24.67 -2.56
CA THR A 99 -12.25 24.96 -3.88
C THR A 99 -12.62 23.65 -4.57
N ILE A 100 -13.92 23.47 -4.81
CA ILE A 100 -14.46 22.36 -5.55
C ILE A 100 -14.54 22.76 -7.03
N ALA A 101 -13.94 21.92 -7.88
CA ALA A 101 -14.04 22.07 -9.32
C ALA A 101 -15.44 21.65 -9.76
N THR A 102 -16.24 22.59 -10.27
CA THR A 102 -17.62 22.30 -10.71
C THR A 102 -17.84 22.58 -12.19
N ILE A 103 -18.80 21.87 -12.77
CA ILE A 103 -19.38 22.14 -14.09
C ILE A 103 -20.63 22.99 -13.86
N GLY A 104 -20.49 24.32 -13.95
CA GLY A 104 -21.61 25.25 -13.76
C GLY A 104 -21.97 25.55 -12.30
N ALA A 105 -23.28 25.69 -12.04
CA ALA A 105 -23.89 26.22 -10.80
C ALA A 105 -24.15 25.23 -9.69
N SER A 106 -24.12 23.94 -10.01
CA SER A 106 -24.42 22.85 -9.11
C SER A 106 -23.15 22.28 -8.50
N LEU A 107 -23.31 21.56 -7.37
CA LEU A 107 -22.31 20.58 -6.91
C LEU A 107 -22.26 19.43 -7.92
N GLU A 108 -21.49 19.62 -8.98
CA GLU A 108 -21.36 18.67 -10.08
C GLU A 108 -19.94 18.70 -10.64
N SER A 109 -19.31 17.54 -10.74
CA SER A 109 -18.00 17.33 -11.35
C SER A 109 -18.13 16.40 -12.57
N THR A 110 -17.01 16.08 -13.22
CA THR A 110 -16.99 15.04 -14.25
C THR A 110 -17.22 13.62 -13.70
N ARG A 111 -17.22 13.42 -12.38
CA ARG A 111 -17.36 12.11 -11.72
C ARG A 111 -18.60 11.96 -10.85
N ALA A 112 -19.00 13.02 -10.15
CA ALA A 112 -20.13 13.00 -9.23
C ALA A 112 -21.10 14.14 -9.52
N LYS A 113 -22.37 13.95 -9.18
CA LYS A 113 -23.41 14.98 -9.30
C LYS A 113 -24.36 14.94 -8.10
N ALA A 114 -24.45 16.04 -7.38
CA ALA A 114 -25.49 16.24 -6.37
C ALA A 114 -26.89 16.17 -7.02
N VAL A 115 -27.77 15.32 -6.46
CA VAL A 115 -29.17 15.20 -6.89
C VAL A 115 -30.10 15.34 -5.69
N ASP A 116 -31.20 16.08 -5.89
CA ASP A 116 -32.30 16.15 -4.93
C ASP A 116 -33.25 14.97 -5.17
N VAL A 117 -33.40 14.12 -4.16
CA VAL A 117 -34.29 12.96 -4.16
C VAL A 117 -35.52 13.18 -3.27
N GLY A 118 -35.78 14.42 -2.86
CA GLY A 118 -37.05 14.84 -2.26
C GLY A 118 -37.15 14.71 -0.74
N TYR A 119 -36.07 14.42 -0.01
CA TYR A 119 -36.09 14.29 1.45
C TYR A 119 -34.74 14.58 2.12
N PRO A 120 -34.55 15.72 2.82
CA PRO A 120 -35.18 17.02 2.63
C PRO A 120 -34.52 17.77 1.47
N SER A 121 -35.26 18.70 0.86
CA SER A 121 -34.76 19.54 -0.23
C SER A 121 -33.57 20.39 0.23
N PHE A 122 -32.43 20.27 -0.44
CA PHE A 122 -31.34 21.23 -0.30
C PHE A 122 -31.50 22.34 -1.35
N SER A 123 -31.25 23.59 -0.98
CA SER A 123 -31.24 24.68 -1.96
C SER A 123 -29.95 24.60 -2.77
N ASN A 124 -30.06 24.43 -4.09
CA ASN A 124 -28.94 24.71 -5.00
C ASN A 124 -28.48 26.15 -4.77
N ALA A 125 -27.24 26.35 -4.31
CA ALA A 125 -26.70 27.69 -4.17
C ALA A 125 -26.24 28.20 -5.56
N PRO A 126 -26.46 29.47 -5.93
CA PRO A 126 -26.04 30.01 -7.22
C PRO A 126 -24.51 29.90 -7.47
N ILE A 127 -24.06 29.93 -8.74
CA ILE A 127 -22.63 30.10 -9.06
C ILE A 127 -22.11 31.35 -8.33
N GLY A 128 -21.07 31.18 -7.52
CA GLY A 128 -20.40 32.30 -6.82
C GLY A 128 -20.80 32.50 -5.36
N SER A 129 -21.71 31.71 -4.80
CA SER A 129 -21.90 31.62 -3.35
C SER A 129 -20.94 30.61 -2.70
N ASN A 130 -20.56 30.85 -1.45
CA ASN A 130 -19.79 29.88 -0.66
C ASN A 130 -20.76 28.90 0.01
N TYR A 131 -20.55 27.60 -0.18
CA TYR A 131 -21.17 26.57 0.65
C TYR A 131 -20.51 26.60 2.03
N ALA A 132 -21.27 26.93 3.07
CA ALA A 132 -20.73 27.10 4.43
C ALA A 132 -21.75 26.71 5.51
N ASP A 133 -22.76 25.93 5.14
CA ASP A 133 -23.82 25.47 6.02
C ASP A 133 -23.24 24.78 7.25
N SER A 134 -23.77 25.05 8.44
CA SER A 134 -23.23 24.49 9.69
C SER A 134 -23.20 22.96 9.66
N THR A 135 -22.18 22.33 10.25
CA THR A 135 -21.98 20.87 10.23
C THR A 135 -23.11 20.05 10.86
N ARG A 136 -24.05 20.70 11.55
CA ARG A 136 -25.26 20.06 12.11
C ARG A 136 -26.46 20.07 11.15
N THR A 137 -26.28 20.50 9.91
CA THR A 137 -27.35 20.57 8.90
C THR A 137 -27.26 19.44 7.86
N ASP A 138 -28.41 19.07 7.28
CA ASP A 138 -28.47 18.12 6.15
C ASP A 138 -27.72 18.66 4.93
N ALA A 139 -27.78 19.97 4.70
CA ALA A 139 -27.08 20.65 3.62
C ALA A 139 -25.55 20.45 3.74
N SER A 140 -24.97 20.66 4.92
CA SER A 140 -23.54 20.38 5.14
C SER A 140 -23.19 18.91 4.91
N ALA A 141 -24.04 17.96 5.28
CA ALA A 141 -23.78 16.54 5.05
C ALA A 141 -23.81 16.19 3.56
N HIS A 142 -24.72 16.81 2.80
CA HIS A 142 -24.81 16.66 1.37
C HIS A 142 -23.57 17.24 0.65
N GLU A 143 -23.12 18.42 1.06
CA GLU A 143 -21.89 19.06 0.53
C GLU A 143 -20.64 18.21 0.79
N HIS A 144 -20.47 17.71 2.03
CA HIS A 144 -19.35 16.85 2.38
C HIS A 144 -19.44 15.50 1.64
N GLY A 145 -20.63 14.91 1.58
CA GLY A 145 -20.88 13.66 0.87
C GLY A 145 -20.51 13.76 -0.61
N PHE A 146 -20.93 14.83 -1.29
CA PHE A 146 -20.54 15.12 -2.67
C PHE A 146 -19.01 15.17 -2.83
N TYR A 147 -18.34 15.98 -2.00
CA TYR A 147 -16.89 16.13 -2.06
C TYR A 147 -16.16 14.80 -1.84
N GLN A 148 -16.59 14.02 -0.83
CA GLN A 148 -15.97 12.75 -0.47
C GLN A 148 -16.22 11.66 -1.52
N VAL A 149 -17.38 11.66 -2.20
CA VAL A 149 -17.65 10.77 -3.35
C VAL A 149 -16.77 11.15 -4.53
N ASP A 150 -16.67 12.43 -4.88
CA ASP A 150 -15.79 12.87 -5.98
C ASP A 150 -14.34 12.44 -5.73
N GLU A 151 -13.86 12.59 -4.49
CA GLU A 151 -12.53 12.14 -4.07
C GLU A 151 -12.39 10.61 -4.14
N ALA A 152 -13.38 9.84 -3.70
CA ALA A 152 -13.35 8.37 -3.79
C ALA A 152 -13.31 7.89 -5.26
N LEU A 153 -14.09 8.52 -6.14
CA LEU A 153 -14.06 8.24 -7.57
C LEU A 153 -12.74 8.68 -8.21
N TRP A 154 -12.16 9.79 -7.76
CA TRP A 154 -10.82 10.19 -8.18
C TRP A 154 -9.77 9.14 -7.78
N GLN A 155 -9.89 8.46 -6.64
CA GLN A 155 -8.98 7.35 -6.31
C GLN A 155 -9.07 6.21 -7.34
N LEU A 156 -10.26 5.88 -7.87
CA LEU A 156 -10.38 4.86 -8.93
C LEU A 156 -9.66 5.28 -10.21
N ASP A 157 -9.79 6.56 -10.60
CA ASP A 157 -9.05 7.14 -11.72
C ASP A 157 -7.53 7.09 -11.47
N ASP A 158 -7.09 7.49 -10.28
CA ASP A 158 -5.67 7.54 -9.90
C ASP A 158 -5.05 6.13 -9.77
N LEU A 159 -5.85 5.11 -9.48
CA LEU A 159 -5.44 3.70 -9.56
C LEU A 159 -5.43 3.18 -11.01
N GLY A 160 -5.98 3.92 -11.97
CA GLY A 160 -5.96 3.58 -13.39
C GLY A 160 -7.12 2.74 -13.90
N PHE A 161 -8.18 2.58 -13.10
CA PHE A 161 -9.39 1.87 -13.54
C PHE A 161 -10.26 2.70 -14.49
N GLY A 162 -10.20 4.03 -14.34
CA GLY A 162 -11.15 4.95 -14.97
C GLY A 162 -12.54 4.77 -14.36
N ALA A 163 -12.90 5.60 -13.39
CA ALA A 163 -14.10 5.46 -12.57
C ALA A 163 -15.39 5.27 -13.39
N ALA A 164 -15.53 6.04 -14.48
CA ALA A 164 -16.67 5.94 -15.39
C ALA A 164 -16.79 4.55 -16.04
N THR A 165 -15.68 4.01 -16.54
CA THR A 165 -15.62 2.71 -17.21
C THR A 165 -15.74 1.57 -16.21
N TYR A 166 -15.08 1.70 -15.06
CA TYR A 166 -15.10 0.72 -13.98
C TYR A 166 -16.51 0.51 -13.42
N LEU A 167 -17.29 1.60 -13.32
CA LEU A 167 -18.67 1.59 -12.85
C LEU A 167 -19.71 1.60 -13.99
N ALA A 168 -19.33 1.27 -15.22
CA ALA A 168 -20.19 1.40 -16.41
C ALA A 168 -21.29 0.32 -16.54
N ASN A 169 -21.34 -0.66 -15.62
CA ASN A 169 -22.16 -1.86 -15.79
C ASN A 169 -23.66 -1.69 -15.42
N GLN A 170 -24.46 -2.66 -15.87
CA GLN A 170 -25.89 -2.53 -16.16
C GLN A 170 -26.84 -2.25 -14.98
N VAL A 171 -26.42 -2.44 -13.72
CA VAL A 171 -27.32 -2.37 -12.56
C VAL A 171 -27.62 -0.94 -12.15
N THR A 172 -26.73 0.01 -12.46
CA THR A 172 -26.95 1.44 -12.25
C THR A 172 -27.59 2.14 -13.47
N GLY A 173 -27.87 1.41 -14.55
CA GLY A 173 -28.40 1.99 -15.78
C GLY A 173 -27.47 3.01 -16.45
N GLY A 174 -26.15 2.93 -16.22
CA GLY A 174 -25.15 3.76 -16.89
C GLY A 174 -25.21 5.25 -16.55
N ARG A 175 -25.71 5.60 -15.36
CA ARG A 175 -25.83 7.01 -14.94
C ARG A 175 -24.46 7.55 -14.52
N TRP A 176 -23.89 8.39 -15.38
CA TRP A 176 -22.64 9.11 -15.15
C TRP A 176 -22.83 10.60 -15.48
N PRO A 177 -22.33 11.55 -14.68
CA PRO A 177 -21.63 11.40 -13.39
C PRO A 177 -22.46 10.69 -12.30
N LEU A 178 -21.80 10.04 -11.33
CA LEU A 178 -22.46 9.27 -10.27
C LEU A 178 -23.37 10.19 -9.42
N PRO A 179 -24.68 9.91 -9.34
CA PRO A 179 -25.57 10.75 -8.55
C PRO A 179 -25.32 10.55 -7.05
N VAL A 180 -25.24 11.66 -6.32
CA VAL A 180 -25.05 11.74 -4.88
C VAL A 180 -26.27 12.42 -4.26
N ALA A 181 -26.96 11.73 -3.36
CA ALA A 181 -28.15 12.25 -2.69
C ALA A 181 -27.96 12.22 -1.17
N GLY A 182 -28.45 13.26 -0.49
CA GLY A 182 -28.66 13.24 0.96
C GLY A 182 -30.09 12.79 1.23
N LEU A 183 -30.26 11.78 2.05
CA LEU A 183 -31.55 11.40 2.63
C LEU A 183 -31.52 11.93 4.06
N GLY A 184 -32.53 12.69 4.47
CA GLY A 184 -32.67 13.14 5.87
C GLY A 184 -32.86 11.99 6.84
N ASN A 185 -33.62 12.22 7.93
CA ASN A 185 -33.89 11.27 9.03
C ASN A 185 -34.56 9.94 8.58
N VAL A 186 -33.83 9.12 7.84
CA VAL A 186 -34.11 7.74 7.47
C VAL A 186 -32.91 6.95 7.97
N LEU A 187 -33.15 5.70 8.38
CA LEU A 187 -32.24 4.84 9.12
C LEU A 187 -30.77 4.84 8.62
N PRO A 188 -29.79 4.52 9.50
CA PRO A 188 -28.36 4.75 9.27
C PRO A 188 -27.83 4.10 8.00
N GLY A 189 -27.11 4.88 7.19
CA GLY A 189 -26.09 4.38 6.26
C GLY A 189 -26.53 3.23 5.36
N GLN A 190 -27.76 3.28 4.83
CA GLN A 190 -28.15 2.37 3.78
C GLN A 190 -27.83 3.00 2.42
N VAL A 191 -27.09 2.30 1.56
CA VAL A 191 -27.43 2.31 0.14
C VAL A 191 -28.86 1.80 0.07
N ILE A 192 -29.84 2.70 -0.05
CA ILE A 192 -31.23 2.28 -0.19
C ILE A 192 -31.33 1.57 -1.53
N GLN A 193 -31.50 0.25 -1.46
CA GLN A 193 -31.73 -0.65 -2.59
C GLN A 193 -33.07 -0.39 -3.33
N ASN A 194 -33.75 0.71 -3.05
CA ASN A 194 -35.06 0.99 -3.61
C ASN A 194 -35.03 2.22 -4.52
N THR A 195 -34.99 1.93 -5.82
CA THR A 195 -35.44 2.74 -6.97
C THR A 195 -34.51 3.70 -7.71
N VAL A 196 -33.30 4.07 -7.27
CA VAL A 196 -32.43 4.89 -8.16
C VAL A 196 -30.93 4.69 -7.94
N ALA A 197 -30.31 3.95 -8.87
CA ALA A 197 -28.89 3.90 -9.20
C ALA A 197 -28.01 5.13 -8.88
N GLY A 198 -27.50 5.22 -7.65
CA GLY A 198 -26.63 6.29 -7.13
C GLY A 198 -26.06 5.98 -5.74
N VAL A 199 -25.24 6.87 -5.19
CA VAL A 199 -24.87 6.87 -3.76
C VAL A 199 -25.85 7.75 -3.01
N THR A 200 -26.63 7.15 -2.10
CA THR A 200 -27.47 7.88 -1.17
C THR A 200 -26.85 7.84 0.21
N PHE A 201 -26.58 9.00 0.80
CA PHE A 201 -26.19 9.11 2.20
C PHE A 201 -27.43 9.33 3.05
N ALA A 202 -27.82 8.32 3.83
CA ALA A 202 -28.78 8.52 4.91
C ALA A 202 -28.09 9.08 6.17
N ASP A 203 -28.82 9.87 6.95
CA ASP A 203 -28.40 10.29 8.28
C ASP A 203 -27.96 9.09 9.12
N LEU A 204 -26.77 9.18 9.69
CA LEU A 204 -26.11 8.06 10.34
C LEU A 204 -26.38 8.10 11.85
N VAL A 205 -27.52 7.55 12.24
CA VAL A 205 -27.93 7.37 13.65
C VAL A 205 -28.26 8.69 14.37
N SER A 206 -29.52 8.75 14.75
CA SER A 206 -30.03 9.59 15.84
C SER A 206 -29.52 9.05 17.18
N PHE A 207 -28.88 9.86 18.02
CA PHE A 207 -28.62 9.52 19.43
C PHE A 207 -29.94 9.42 20.23
N GLY A 208 -30.61 8.28 20.15
CA GLY A 208 -31.79 7.98 20.94
C GLY A 208 -31.92 6.49 21.14
N SER A 209 -32.12 6.07 22.39
CA SER A 209 -32.22 4.67 22.84
C SER A 209 -33.05 3.77 21.91
N PRO A 210 -32.71 2.47 21.78
CA PRO A 210 -33.45 1.59 20.89
C PRO A 210 -34.89 1.43 21.40
N GLY A 211 -35.86 1.80 20.56
CA GLY A 211 -37.28 1.56 20.81
C GLY A 211 -38.14 2.79 21.10
N ALA A 212 -37.59 4.01 21.14
CA ALA A 212 -38.40 5.21 21.28
C ALA A 212 -38.32 6.07 20.02
N GLN A 213 -39.48 6.35 19.42
CA GLN A 213 -39.75 7.54 18.59
C GLN A 213 -39.62 8.83 19.44
N ALA A 214 -38.58 8.95 20.27
CA ALA A 214 -38.31 10.16 21.01
C ALA A 214 -37.53 11.12 20.11
N PRO A 215 -37.91 12.41 20.05
CA PRO A 215 -37.18 13.41 19.30
C PRO A 215 -35.78 13.55 19.92
N VAL A 216 -34.80 13.00 19.22
CA VAL A 216 -33.40 13.24 19.53
C VAL A 216 -33.09 14.68 19.17
N ALA A 217 -32.40 15.40 20.06
CA ALA A 217 -31.98 16.76 19.78
C ALA A 217 -31.11 16.78 18.50
N PRO A 218 -31.45 17.58 17.46
CA PRO A 218 -30.73 17.61 16.18
C PRO A 218 -29.22 17.83 16.33
N GLU A 219 -28.79 18.53 17.39
CA GLU A 219 -27.39 18.75 17.73
C GLU A 219 -26.58 17.49 18.08
N THR A 220 -27.21 16.33 18.26
CA THR A 220 -26.49 15.09 18.57
C THR A 220 -26.29 14.19 17.35
N ILE A 221 -27.10 14.28 16.29
CA ILE A 221 -27.07 13.38 15.12
C ILE A 221 -25.73 13.46 14.37
N VAL A 222 -25.12 12.31 14.07
CA VAL A 222 -23.97 12.22 13.15
C VAL A 222 -24.51 12.01 11.75
N ARG A 223 -24.09 12.84 10.81
CA ARG A 223 -24.55 12.72 9.42
C ARG A 223 -23.48 11.99 8.62
N GLY A 224 -23.85 10.89 7.96
CA GLY A 224 -22.90 9.97 7.32
C GLY A 224 -22.00 10.64 6.28
N GLY A 225 -22.54 11.61 5.53
CA GLY A 225 -21.76 12.38 4.54
C GLY A 225 -20.63 13.24 5.13
N LEU A 226 -20.62 13.48 6.45
CA LEU A 226 -19.50 14.16 7.12
C LEU A 226 -18.33 13.23 7.41
N ASP A 227 -18.57 11.92 7.51
CA ASP A 227 -17.55 10.91 7.81
C ASP A 227 -17.03 10.29 6.50
N ARG A 228 -15.82 10.73 6.12
CA ARG A 228 -15.13 10.24 4.93
C ARG A 228 -15.03 8.74 4.86
N ARG A 229 -14.83 8.07 5.99
CA ARG A 229 -14.65 6.61 6.00
C ARG A 229 -15.97 5.91 5.70
N ILE A 230 -17.11 6.48 6.10
CA ILE A 230 -18.43 5.98 5.72
C ILE A 230 -18.64 6.15 4.23
N VAL A 231 -18.36 7.33 3.68
CA VAL A 231 -18.47 7.56 2.23
C VAL A 231 -17.61 6.57 1.44
N TYR A 232 -16.40 6.30 1.90
CA TYR A 232 -15.50 5.34 1.28
C TYR A 232 -16.01 3.90 1.39
N HIS A 233 -16.65 3.54 2.51
CA HIS A 233 -17.32 2.25 2.68
C HIS A 233 -18.45 2.08 1.66
N GLU A 234 -19.34 3.07 1.51
CA GLU A 234 -20.46 2.99 0.56
C GLU A 234 -19.97 2.88 -0.89
N VAL A 235 -18.98 3.69 -1.28
CA VAL A 235 -18.45 3.71 -2.64
C VAL A 235 -17.67 2.44 -2.95
N PHE A 236 -16.67 2.09 -2.14
CA PHE A 236 -15.78 0.96 -2.46
C PHE A 236 -16.36 -0.41 -2.07
N GLY A 237 -17.35 -0.45 -1.17
CA GLY A 237 -18.11 -1.64 -0.84
C GLY A 237 -19.28 -1.81 -1.80
N HIS A 238 -20.34 -1.03 -1.59
CA HIS A 238 -21.63 -1.30 -2.22
C HIS A 238 -21.73 -0.86 -3.68
N VAL A 239 -21.28 0.36 -4.03
CA VAL A 239 -21.38 0.83 -5.43
C VAL A 239 -20.55 -0.05 -6.35
N VAL A 240 -19.32 -0.38 -5.94
CA VAL A 240 -18.44 -1.27 -6.69
C VAL A 240 -19.10 -2.65 -6.84
N LEU A 241 -19.57 -3.30 -5.77
CA LEU A 241 -20.18 -4.62 -5.87
C LEU A 241 -21.46 -4.62 -6.73
N LEU A 242 -22.33 -3.62 -6.60
CA LEU A 242 -23.54 -3.52 -7.42
C LEU A 242 -23.21 -3.48 -8.92
N ASN A 243 -22.13 -2.81 -9.31
CA ASN A 243 -21.72 -2.71 -10.71
C ASN A 243 -20.97 -3.95 -11.23
N HIS A 244 -20.35 -4.77 -10.37
CA HIS A 244 -19.62 -5.97 -10.82
C HIS A 244 -20.42 -7.27 -10.68
N ILE A 245 -21.18 -7.42 -9.59
CA ILE A 245 -21.84 -8.68 -9.24
C ILE A 245 -23.36 -8.56 -9.08
N ALA A 246 -23.94 -7.39 -9.36
CA ALA A 246 -25.38 -7.12 -9.23
C ALA A 246 -25.96 -7.38 -7.85
N ALA A 247 -25.11 -7.32 -6.82
CA ALA A 247 -25.47 -7.45 -5.42
C ALA A 247 -24.77 -6.35 -4.62
N ALA A 248 -25.41 -5.88 -3.56
CA ALA A 248 -24.79 -4.92 -2.65
C ALA A 248 -23.77 -5.58 -1.72
N GLU A 249 -23.78 -6.91 -1.61
CA GLU A 249 -22.99 -7.64 -0.62
C GLU A 249 -22.33 -8.88 -1.22
N LEU A 250 -21.24 -9.34 -0.58
CA LEU A 250 -20.65 -10.65 -0.85
C LEU A 250 -21.41 -11.74 -0.06
N PRO A 251 -21.54 -12.98 -0.56
CA PRO A 251 -22.23 -14.05 0.14
C PRO A 251 -21.61 -14.40 1.50
N PHE A 252 -20.31 -14.19 1.67
CA PHE A 252 -19.57 -14.56 2.88
C PHE A 252 -19.30 -13.38 3.84
N CYS A 253 -19.53 -12.14 3.41
CA CYS A 253 -19.36 -10.94 4.24
C CYS A 253 -20.10 -9.75 3.62
N HIS A 254 -20.38 -8.69 4.39
CA HIS A 254 -21.06 -7.51 3.86
C HIS A 254 -20.34 -6.92 2.63
N SER A 255 -19.11 -6.42 2.76
CA SER A 255 -18.34 -5.90 1.64
C SER A 255 -16.85 -5.76 1.98
N ALA A 256 -16.04 -5.23 1.06
CA ALA A 256 -14.67 -4.77 1.36
C ALA A 256 -14.62 -3.27 1.76
N GLY A 257 -15.76 -2.62 1.91
CA GLY A 257 -15.90 -1.19 2.20
C GLY A 257 -15.18 -0.77 3.47
N ASP A 258 -15.36 -1.51 4.57
CA ASP A 258 -14.63 -1.23 5.82
C ASP A 258 -13.12 -1.32 5.67
N ALA A 259 -12.63 -2.28 4.89
CA ALA A 259 -11.21 -2.47 4.68
C ALA A 259 -10.61 -1.26 3.96
N LEU A 260 -11.25 -0.83 2.87
CA LEU A 260 -10.76 0.27 2.05
C LEU A 260 -10.94 1.62 2.74
N ALA A 261 -12.03 1.80 3.50
CA ALA A 261 -12.23 2.94 4.38
C ALA A 261 -11.13 3.04 5.46
N ALA A 262 -10.76 1.92 6.08
CA ALA A 262 -9.66 1.86 7.06
C ALA A 262 -8.30 2.16 6.42
N VAL A 263 -7.99 1.52 5.28
CA VAL A 263 -6.71 1.67 4.57
C VAL A 263 -6.51 3.10 4.10
N TYR A 264 -7.46 3.68 3.37
CA TYR A 264 -7.37 5.10 2.98
C TYR A 264 -7.45 6.03 4.19
N GLY A 265 -8.18 5.60 5.22
CA GLY A 265 -8.31 6.26 6.50
C GLY A 265 -7.01 6.41 7.28
N ASP A 266 -6.01 5.56 7.05
CA ASP A 266 -4.74 5.50 7.81
C ASP A 266 -3.60 6.31 7.15
N VAL A 267 -3.49 6.27 5.82
CA VAL A 267 -2.33 6.74 5.02
C VAL A 267 -1.80 8.12 5.45
N ASP A 268 -2.72 9.07 5.59
CA ASP A 268 -2.44 10.48 5.91
C ASP A 268 -3.07 10.91 7.25
N CYS A 269 -3.49 9.95 8.08
CA CYS A 269 -4.13 10.23 9.36
C CYS A 269 -3.14 10.83 10.37
N PRO A 270 -3.34 12.07 10.85
CA PRO A 270 -2.42 12.71 11.79
C PRO A 270 -2.45 12.08 13.19
N ASN A 271 -3.61 11.62 13.62
CA ASN A 271 -3.83 10.96 14.91
C ASN A 271 -4.26 9.53 14.65
N ARG A 272 -3.32 8.59 14.80
CA ARG A 272 -3.46 7.18 14.41
C ARG A 272 -4.51 6.43 15.24
N SER A 273 -5.80 6.76 15.09
CA SER A 273 -6.94 5.90 15.39
C SER A 273 -7.04 4.79 14.33
N MET A 274 -5.91 4.11 14.12
CA MET A 274 -5.63 3.24 12.97
C MET A 274 -6.37 1.90 13.03
N PHE A 275 -7.20 1.68 14.05
CA PHE A 275 -7.85 0.41 14.33
C PHE A 275 -9.37 0.53 14.50
N GLU A 276 -9.88 1.76 14.55
CA GLU A 276 -11.31 2.05 14.53
C GLU A 276 -11.68 2.41 13.11
N THR A 277 -12.68 1.75 12.53
CA THR A 277 -13.09 2.03 11.15
C THR A 277 -13.75 3.40 11.06
N PHE A 278 -14.63 3.77 12.01
CA PHE A 278 -15.37 5.03 12.02
C PHE A 278 -15.15 5.80 13.33
N PRO A 279 -13.94 6.31 13.59
CA PRO A 279 -13.61 6.94 14.87
C PRO A 279 -14.42 8.21 15.13
N PHE A 280 -14.86 8.91 14.08
CA PHE A 280 -15.77 10.04 14.21
C PHE A 280 -17.14 9.56 14.69
N SER A 281 -17.72 8.58 13.99
CA SER A 281 -19.11 8.14 14.18
C SER A 281 -19.29 7.07 15.28
N ALA A 282 -18.21 6.59 15.90
CA ALA A 282 -18.25 5.64 17.01
C ALA A 282 -18.39 6.39 18.36
N PRO A 283 -19.24 5.91 19.30
CA PRO A 283 -19.37 6.56 20.60
C PRO A 283 -18.08 6.41 21.43
N VAL A 284 -17.39 7.53 21.67
CA VAL A 284 -16.20 7.60 22.52
C VAL A 284 -16.63 8.03 23.93
N GLY A 285 -16.98 7.09 24.81
CA GLY A 285 -17.18 7.41 26.23
C GLY A 285 -17.73 6.28 27.12
N PRO A 286 -17.23 6.12 28.36
CA PRO A 286 -17.84 5.21 29.35
C PRO A 286 -19.26 5.69 29.71
N GLY A 287 -20.23 4.79 29.62
CA GLY A 287 -21.63 5.05 30.01
C GLY A 287 -22.59 5.44 28.88
N VAL A 288 -22.11 5.56 27.63
CA VAL A 288 -23.01 5.71 26.46
C VAL A 288 -23.50 4.32 26.06
N ALA A 289 -24.78 4.04 26.33
CA ALA A 289 -25.41 2.78 25.92
C ALA A 289 -25.43 2.70 24.39
N TYR A 290 -24.77 1.67 23.85
CA TYR A 290 -24.76 1.30 22.43
C TYR A 290 -26.17 1.27 21.85
N VAL A 291 -26.52 2.23 21.01
CA VAL A 291 -27.70 2.09 20.15
C VAL A 291 -27.21 1.49 18.85
N ASN A 292 -27.16 0.15 18.84
CA ASN A 292 -26.59 -0.73 17.81
C ASN A 292 -25.07 -0.67 17.65
N GLY A 293 -24.37 -1.77 17.95
CA GLY A 293 -22.93 -1.98 17.72
C GLY A 293 -22.48 -1.94 16.25
N THR A 294 -23.19 -1.22 15.37
CA THR A 294 -22.97 -1.15 13.92
C THR A 294 -21.85 -0.19 13.53
N LEU A 295 -21.48 0.78 14.36
CA LEU A 295 -20.47 1.81 14.02
C LEU A 295 -19.18 1.74 14.84
N ALA A 296 -19.17 1.01 15.96
CA ALA A 296 -17.96 0.73 16.75
C ALA A 296 -17.12 -0.40 16.13
N ARG A 297 -16.83 -0.30 14.82
CA ARG A 297 -16.20 -1.34 14.02
C ARG A 297 -14.68 -1.29 14.13
N ARG A 298 -14.06 -2.48 14.18
CA ARG A 298 -12.62 -2.68 14.40
C ARG A 298 -12.01 -3.55 13.32
N HIS A 299 -10.74 -3.33 13.02
CA HIS A 299 -9.97 -4.06 12.00
C HIS A 299 -8.56 -4.46 12.48
N ASP A 300 -8.40 -4.56 13.80
CA ASP A 300 -7.16 -4.96 14.49
C ASP A 300 -7.26 -6.29 15.23
N ARG A 301 -8.46 -6.87 15.26
CA ARG A 301 -8.74 -8.12 15.94
C ARG A 301 -8.15 -9.31 15.16
N ALA A 302 -7.60 -10.26 15.89
CA ALA A 302 -7.02 -11.50 15.36
C ALA A 302 -7.71 -12.71 16.03
N PRO A 303 -7.74 -13.88 15.37
CA PRO A 303 -8.18 -15.11 16.02
C PRO A 303 -7.24 -15.47 17.17
N SER A 304 -7.81 -15.79 18.34
CA SER A 304 -7.07 -16.28 19.51
C SER A 304 -8.01 -17.13 20.38
N PRO A 305 -7.50 -18.06 21.22
CA PRO A 305 -8.34 -18.95 22.02
C PRO A 305 -9.44 -18.19 22.78
N GLY A 306 -10.70 -18.56 22.57
CA GLY A 306 -11.86 -17.87 23.16
C GLY A 306 -12.31 -16.58 22.47
N VAL A 307 -11.65 -16.15 21.40
CA VAL A 307 -12.00 -15.00 20.56
C VAL A 307 -12.26 -15.50 19.14
N LEU A 308 -13.55 -15.63 18.79
CA LEU A 308 -14.03 -16.28 17.55
C LEU A 308 -13.92 -15.37 16.31
N TRP A 309 -12.74 -14.76 16.12
CA TRP A 309 -12.48 -13.77 15.08
C TRP A 309 -11.81 -14.33 13.82
N GLY A 310 -11.74 -15.66 13.70
CA GLY A 310 -11.23 -16.36 12.52
C GLY A 310 -12.30 -16.64 11.45
N TRP A 311 -11.84 -16.96 10.24
CA TRP A 311 -12.64 -17.55 9.16
C TRP A 311 -12.86 -19.04 9.41
N GLY A 312 -14.09 -19.53 9.26
CA GLY A 312 -14.43 -20.95 9.40
C GLY A 312 -15.92 -21.28 9.30
N ASP A 313 -16.23 -22.56 9.05
CA ASP A 313 -17.52 -22.99 8.48
C ASP A 313 -18.59 -23.41 9.50
N GLY A 314 -18.33 -23.32 10.81
CA GLY A 314 -19.24 -23.83 11.84
C GLY A 314 -19.82 -22.81 12.82
N LEU A 315 -19.65 -21.50 12.58
CA LEU A 315 -20.52 -20.50 13.22
C LEU A 315 -21.84 -20.46 12.44
N ALA A 316 -22.94 -20.84 13.10
CA ALA A 316 -24.25 -20.68 12.51
C ALA A 316 -24.48 -19.20 12.15
N ALA A 317 -24.89 -18.94 10.92
CA ALA A 317 -25.07 -17.57 10.42
C ALA A 317 -26.03 -16.80 11.35
N GLY A 318 -25.60 -15.61 11.78
CA GLY A 318 -26.41 -14.71 12.62
C GLY A 318 -26.55 -15.08 14.10
N THR A 319 -25.93 -16.16 14.61
CA THR A 319 -26.07 -16.57 16.02
C THR A 319 -25.15 -15.84 16.99
N SER A 320 -24.14 -15.14 16.49
CA SER A 320 -23.21 -14.29 17.25
C SER A 320 -22.85 -13.02 16.47
N GLU A 321 -22.27 -12.01 17.12
CA GLU A 321 -21.81 -10.78 16.44
C GLU A 321 -20.86 -11.10 15.28
N GLU A 322 -19.96 -12.06 15.49
CA GLU A 322 -18.95 -12.55 14.55
C GLU A 322 -19.52 -13.27 13.33
N SER A 323 -20.78 -13.71 13.41
CA SER A 323 -21.50 -14.41 12.34
C SER A 323 -22.52 -13.53 11.61
N LYS A 324 -22.73 -12.28 12.07
CA LYS A 324 -23.57 -11.29 11.39
C LYS A 324 -22.80 -10.66 10.21
N PRO A 325 -23.49 -10.10 9.19
CA PRO A 325 -22.83 -9.51 8.03
C PRO A 325 -21.71 -8.51 8.37
N TYR A 326 -21.96 -7.58 9.29
CA TYR A 326 -20.96 -6.61 9.77
C TYR A 326 -19.85 -7.24 10.63
N GLY A 327 -20.09 -8.37 11.30
CA GLY A 327 -19.02 -9.11 11.98
C GLY A 327 -18.08 -9.76 10.98
N GLN A 328 -18.63 -10.36 9.93
CA GLN A 328 -17.85 -10.95 8.83
C GLN A 328 -17.09 -9.90 8.03
N GLU A 329 -17.69 -8.73 7.79
CA GLU A 329 -16.98 -7.61 7.16
C GLU A 329 -15.82 -7.10 8.03
N GLN A 330 -15.98 -7.01 9.34
CA GLN A 330 -14.85 -6.64 10.20
C GLN A 330 -13.74 -7.70 10.18
N LYS A 331 -14.04 -9.00 9.99
CA LYS A 331 -13.02 -10.03 9.75
C LYS A 331 -12.30 -9.82 8.41
N LEU A 332 -13.02 -9.45 7.34
CA LEU A 332 -12.40 -9.08 6.07
C LEU A 332 -11.57 -7.81 6.19
N SER A 333 -12.05 -6.80 6.91
CA SER A 333 -11.32 -5.59 7.21
C SER A 333 -10.04 -5.89 8.00
N SER A 334 -10.09 -6.70 9.06
CA SER A 334 -8.88 -7.19 9.75
C SER A 334 -7.90 -7.90 8.81
N THR A 335 -8.41 -8.70 7.88
CA THR A 335 -7.59 -9.47 6.92
C THR A 335 -6.87 -8.54 5.94
N ILE A 336 -7.61 -7.66 5.27
CA ILE A 336 -7.07 -6.75 4.25
C ILE A 336 -6.21 -5.66 4.91
N PHE A 337 -6.55 -5.21 6.12
CA PHE A 337 -5.70 -4.28 6.87
C PHE A 337 -4.38 -4.94 7.29
N ARG A 338 -4.37 -6.25 7.61
CA ARG A 338 -3.13 -7.01 7.81
C ARG A 338 -2.28 -7.08 6.54
N LEU A 339 -2.89 -7.28 5.36
CA LEU A 339 -2.20 -7.19 4.08
C LEU A 339 -1.57 -5.80 3.89
N TYR A 340 -2.33 -4.72 4.09
CA TYR A 340 -1.83 -3.34 4.05
C TYR A 340 -0.61 -3.13 4.95
N ARG A 341 -0.69 -3.59 6.21
CA ARG A 341 0.44 -3.50 7.15
C ARG A 341 1.66 -4.28 6.69
N ALA A 342 1.48 -5.50 6.16
CA ALA A 342 2.55 -6.32 5.60
C ALA A 342 3.20 -5.71 4.35
N LEU A 343 2.44 -4.93 3.57
CA LEU A 343 2.96 -4.18 2.43
C LEU A 343 3.73 -2.91 2.83
N GLY A 344 3.65 -2.48 4.09
CA GLY A 344 4.36 -1.31 4.61
C GLY A 344 3.45 -0.24 5.22
N GLY A 345 2.19 -0.54 5.50
CA GLY A 345 1.27 0.38 6.17
C GLY A 345 1.74 0.85 7.55
N ASP A 346 2.54 0.05 8.25
CA ASP A 346 3.14 0.44 9.54
C ASP A 346 4.41 1.30 9.40
N ASP A 347 4.90 1.54 8.17
CA ASP A 347 6.14 2.29 7.97
C ASP A 347 6.00 3.76 8.42
N THR A 348 7.10 4.32 8.90
CA THR A 348 7.17 5.73 9.29
C THR A 348 7.17 6.67 8.09
N SER A 349 7.64 6.21 6.92
CA SER A 349 7.63 6.95 5.66
C SER A 349 6.20 7.07 5.10
N PRO A 350 5.68 8.30 4.90
CA PRO A 350 4.38 8.51 4.26
C PRO A 350 4.30 7.92 2.83
N SER A 351 5.38 8.02 2.04
CA SER A 351 5.40 7.44 0.69
C SER A 351 5.23 5.93 0.71
N ARG A 352 5.83 5.22 1.69
CA ARG A 352 5.68 3.76 1.82
C ARG A 352 4.26 3.37 2.22
N ARG A 353 3.65 4.11 3.15
CA ARG A 353 2.24 3.87 3.53
C ARG A 353 1.28 4.12 2.38
N ARG A 354 1.44 5.23 1.65
CA ARG A 354 0.68 5.53 0.44
C ARG A 354 0.80 4.40 -0.58
N LEU A 355 2.00 3.90 -0.80
CA LEU A 355 2.22 2.79 -1.72
C LEU A 355 1.53 1.50 -1.26
N ALA A 356 1.66 1.16 0.01
CA ALA A 356 1.00 -0.01 0.59
C ALA A 356 -0.52 0.08 0.46
N ALA A 357 -1.10 1.25 0.75
CA ALA A 357 -2.53 1.47 0.64
C ALA A 357 -3.02 1.39 -0.81
N ARG A 358 -2.33 2.07 -1.74
CA ARG A 358 -2.62 2.01 -3.17
C ARG A 358 -2.55 0.59 -3.71
N THR A 359 -1.53 -0.17 -3.32
CA THR A 359 -1.38 -1.59 -3.72
C THR A 359 -2.51 -2.45 -3.14
N THR A 360 -2.86 -2.27 -1.87
CA THR A 360 -3.96 -3.01 -1.21
C THR A 360 -5.31 -2.70 -1.87
N ALA A 361 -5.58 -1.42 -2.14
CA ALA A 361 -6.80 -0.98 -2.80
C ALA A 361 -6.86 -1.49 -4.24
N TRP A 362 -5.76 -1.39 -5.00
CA TRP A 362 -5.68 -1.90 -6.36
C TRP A 362 -5.93 -3.40 -6.42
N LEU A 363 -5.28 -4.22 -5.57
CA LEU A 363 -5.52 -5.66 -5.53
C LEU A 363 -6.98 -6.00 -5.23
N THR A 364 -7.57 -5.34 -4.24
CA THR A 364 -8.98 -5.56 -3.84
C THR A 364 -9.95 -5.20 -4.96
N LEU A 365 -9.78 -4.02 -5.56
CA LEU A 365 -10.64 -3.55 -6.64
C LEU A 365 -10.42 -4.39 -7.90
N GLN A 366 -9.18 -4.68 -8.28
CA GLN A 366 -8.86 -5.53 -9.44
C GLN A 366 -9.44 -6.94 -9.29
N ALA A 367 -9.46 -7.53 -8.10
CA ALA A 367 -10.14 -8.80 -7.85
C ALA A 367 -11.65 -8.67 -8.11
N ILE A 368 -12.31 -7.67 -7.52
CA ILE A 368 -13.76 -7.43 -7.72
C ILE A 368 -14.09 -7.15 -9.19
N ALA A 369 -13.20 -6.47 -9.91
CA ALA A 369 -13.36 -6.16 -11.33
C ALA A 369 -13.52 -7.41 -12.22
N THR A 370 -12.99 -8.55 -11.78
CA THR A 370 -13.08 -9.83 -12.49
C THR A 370 -14.31 -10.66 -12.10
N LEU A 371 -15.04 -10.25 -11.07
CA LEU A 371 -16.22 -10.95 -10.61
C LEU A 371 -17.42 -10.66 -11.52
N THR A 372 -18.32 -11.63 -11.57
CA THR A 372 -19.62 -11.59 -12.23
C THR A 372 -20.65 -12.21 -11.28
N PRO A 373 -21.97 -12.05 -11.53
CA PRO A 373 -22.98 -12.75 -10.74
C PRO A 373 -22.80 -14.28 -10.65
N GLY A 374 -22.12 -14.89 -11.63
CA GLY A 374 -21.85 -16.33 -11.65
C GLY A 374 -20.52 -16.76 -11.03
N THR A 375 -19.64 -15.81 -10.70
CA THR A 375 -18.29 -16.08 -10.17
C THR A 375 -18.06 -15.47 -8.78
N ILE A 376 -19.13 -15.10 -8.08
CA ILE A 376 -19.04 -14.51 -6.75
C ILE A 376 -18.40 -15.53 -5.78
N PRO A 377 -17.33 -15.18 -5.05
CA PRO A 377 -16.70 -16.09 -4.11
C PRO A 377 -17.66 -16.48 -2.98
N ALA A 378 -17.76 -17.79 -2.73
CA ALA A 378 -18.65 -18.32 -1.70
C ALA A 378 -18.06 -18.19 -0.28
N ASN A 379 -16.75 -17.98 -0.15
CA ASN A 379 -16.05 -17.87 1.13
C ASN A 379 -14.76 -17.03 1.00
N ALA A 380 -14.13 -16.77 2.14
CA ALA A 380 -12.91 -15.97 2.22
C ALA A 380 -11.71 -16.59 1.49
N GLU A 381 -11.61 -17.92 1.40
CA GLU A 381 -10.52 -18.61 0.68
C GLU A 381 -10.64 -18.43 -0.83
N MET A 382 -11.86 -18.49 -1.38
CA MET A 382 -12.12 -18.16 -2.78
C MET A 382 -11.79 -16.70 -3.08
N PHE A 383 -12.18 -15.77 -2.20
CA PHE A 383 -11.82 -14.36 -2.39
C PHE A 383 -10.31 -14.10 -2.28
N ALA A 384 -9.60 -14.86 -1.43
CA ALA A 384 -8.14 -14.83 -1.41
C ALA A 384 -7.54 -15.31 -2.74
N ALA A 385 -8.12 -16.35 -3.36
CA ALA A 385 -7.72 -16.80 -4.70
C ALA A 385 -7.94 -15.71 -5.76
N ASP A 386 -9.05 -14.96 -5.70
CA ASP A 386 -9.32 -13.84 -6.59
C ASP A 386 -8.30 -12.70 -6.41
N LEU A 387 -7.90 -12.39 -5.18
CA LEU A 387 -6.85 -11.40 -4.87
C LEU A 387 -5.46 -11.85 -5.37
N MET A 388 -5.13 -13.13 -5.26
CA MET A 388 -3.89 -13.67 -5.82
C MET A 388 -3.92 -13.64 -7.36
N ALA A 389 -5.07 -13.92 -7.98
CA ALA A 389 -5.23 -13.79 -9.43
C ALA A 389 -5.10 -12.32 -9.87
N ALA A 390 -5.62 -11.37 -9.09
CA ALA A 390 -5.45 -9.94 -9.33
C ALA A 390 -3.97 -9.51 -9.25
N ASP A 391 -3.18 -10.06 -8.33
CA ASP A 391 -1.73 -9.81 -8.25
C ASP A 391 -1.00 -10.21 -9.53
N LEU A 392 -1.45 -11.23 -10.28
CA LEU A 392 -0.82 -11.63 -11.54
C LEU A 392 -1.05 -10.65 -12.70
N VAL A 393 -1.97 -9.69 -12.55
CA VAL A 393 -2.27 -8.69 -13.57
C VAL A 393 -1.24 -7.56 -13.53
N ASP A 394 -0.79 -7.11 -14.70
CA ASP A 394 0.12 -5.96 -14.79
C ASP A 394 -0.64 -4.66 -14.48
N TRP A 395 -0.15 -3.90 -13.49
CA TRP A 395 -0.66 -2.56 -13.18
C TRP A 395 -0.05 -1.52 -14.13
N SER A 396 -0.59 -1.53 -15.35
CA SER A 396 -0.06 -0.78 -16.51
C SER A 396 0.06 0.72 -16.28
N THR A 397 -0.89 1.36 -15.61
CA THR A 397 -0.86 2.81 -15.32
C THR A 397 0.24 3.22 -14.35
N GLN A 398 0.71 2.29 -13.51
CA GLN A 398 1.90 2.48 -12.68
C GLN A 398 3.18 1.97 -13.35
N GLY A 399 3.07 1.28 -14.50
CA GLY A 399 4.19 0.62 -15.18
C GLY A 399 4.74 -0.57 -14.39
N TRP A 400 3.89 -1.27 -13.64
CA TRP A 400 4.28 -2.33 -12.73
C TRP A 400 3.81 -3.69 -13.23
N PHE A 401 4.70 -4.68 -13.21
CA PHE A 401 4.33 -6.06 -13.54
C PHE A 401 3.78 -6.79 -12.32
N GLY A 402 2.83 -7.69 -12.56
CA GLY A 402 2.18 -8.50 -11.52
C GLY A 402 3.00 -9.69 -11.02
N GLY A 403 2.57 -10.30 -9.92
CA GLY A 403 3.05 -11.59 -9.39
C GLY A 403 3.94 -11.50 -8.16
N ALA A 404 3.95 -10.36 -7.46
CA ALA A 404 4.86 -10.13 -6.34
C ALA A 404 4.24 -10.41 -4.96
N PHE A 405 2.90 -10.35 -4.84
CA PHE A 405 2.22 -10.20 -3.54
C PHE A 405 1.33 -11.39 -3.17
N SER A 406 1.11 -12.35 -4.06
CA SER A 406 0.20 -13.49 -3.85
C SER A 406 0.46 -14.25 -2.54
N LYS A 407 1.72 -14.42 -2.15
CA LYS A 407 2.07 -15.09 -0.88
C LYS A 407 1.66 -14.28 0.35
N VAL A 408 1.83 -12.95 0.31
CA VAL A 408 1.40 -12.04 1.38
C VAL A 408 -0.12 -12.01 1.48
N VAL A 409 -0.82 -12.03 0.33
CA VAL A 409 -2.29 -12.14 0.27
C VAL A 409 -2.73 -13.42 0.98
N ARG A 410 -2.24 -14.60 0.55
CA ARG A 410 -2.58 -15.87 1.19
C ARG A 410 -2.30 -15.86 2.69
N TRP A 411 -1.12 -15.37 3.07
CA TRP A 411 -0.70 -15.26 4.46
C TRP A 411 -1.63 -14.38 5.31
N ALA A 412 -2.14 -13.27 4.77
CA ALA A 412 -3.04 -12.39 5.51
C ALA A 412 -4.34 -13.11 5.91
N PHE A 413 -4.90 -13.91 4.99
CA PHE A 413 -6.07 -14.78 5.22
C PHE A 413 -5.76 -15.94 6.16
N GLU A 414 -4.60 -16.59 6.00
CA GLU A 414 -4.10 -17.62 6.94
C GLU A 414 -4.06 -17.06 8.38
N LYS A 415 -3.51 -15.87 8.58
CA LYS A 415 -3.48 -15.25 9.91
C LYS A 415 -4.83 -14.80 10.43
N GLN A 416 -5.86 -14.73 9.57
CA GLN A 416 -7.25 -14.54 9.97
C GLN A 416 -7.99 -15.88 10.09
N GLY A 417 -7.31 -17.01 10.16
CA GLY A 417 -7.95 -18.30 10.41
C GLY A 417 -8.46 -19.01 9.16
N ALA A 418 -8.28 -18.48 7.94
CA ALA A 418 -8.56 -19.25 6.72
C ALA A 418 -7.54 -20.38 6.55
N TYR A 419 -7.87 -21.43 5.79
CA TYR A 419 -7.03 -22.61 5.55
C TYR A 419 -6.83 -23.47 6.80
N GLN A 420 -7.89 -23.68 7.59
CA GLN A 420 -7.85 -24.61 8.71
C GLN A 420 -7.67 -26.05 8.24
N SER A 421 -6.97 -26.85 9.05
CA SER A 421 -6.93 -28.30 8.84
C SER A 421 -8.32 -28.88 9.10
N THR A 422 -8.70 -29.92 8.34
CA THR A 422 -10.00 -30.60 8.52
C THR A 422 -10.19 -31.04 9.97
N GLY A 423 -11.31 -30.62 10.59
CA GLY A 423 -11.64 -30.96 11.98
C GLY A 423 -11.05 -30.02 13.05
N ALA A 424 -10.26 -29.00 12.68
CA ALA A 424 -9.81 -27.97 13.61
C ALA A 424 -10.96 -27.03 14.02
N PRO A 425 -10.97 -26.51 15.27
CA PRO A 425 -11.90 -25.46 15.65
C PRO A 425 -11.64 -24.21 14.78
N ALA A 426 -12.62 -23.82 14.00
CA ALA A 426 -12.36 -22.99 12.82
C ALA A 426 -12.37 -21.48 13.08
N TYR A 427 -12.18 -20.99 14.32
CA TYR A 427 -12.48 -19.57 14.61
C TYR A 427 -11.56 -18.88 15.61
N ASP A 428 -10.76 -19.62 16.38
CA ASP A 428 -9.97 -19.07 17.49
C ASP A 428 -8.45 -19.28 17.33
N ALA A 429 -8.01 -19.66 16.13
CA ALA A 429 -6.61 -19.75 15.77
C ALA A 429 -6.33 -19.26 14.34
N PRO A 430 -5.10 -18.83 14.02
CA PRO A 430 -4.62 -18.76 12.65
C PRO A 430 -4.79 -20.11 11.94
N GLY A 431 -4.96 -20.09 10.63
CA GLY A 431 -5.01 -21.31 9.83
C GLY A 431 -3.63 -21.86 9.52
N SER A 432 -3.63 -22.92 8.71
CA SER A 432 -2.41 -23.68 8.43
C SER A 432 -1.60 -23.06 7.28
N PRO A 433 -0.26 -23.05 7.38
CA PRO A 433 0.58 -22.79 6.22
C PRO A 433 0.31 -23.85 5.14
N PRO A 434 0.71 -23.63 3.87
CA PRO A 434 0.65 -24.67 2.86
C PRO A 434 1.48 -25.88 3.32
N ALA A 435 1.18 -27.07 2.79
CA ALA A 435 1.89 -28.29 3.18
C ALA A 435 3.42 -28.14 3.00
N ILE A 436 3.83 -27.48 1.91
CA ILE A 436 5.22 -27.11 1.63
C ILE A 436 5.29 -25.58 1.59
N ASP A 437 6.20 -24.99 2.37
CA ASP A 437 6.40 -23.54 2.45
C ASP A 437 7.87 -23.28 2.84
N VAL A 438 8.72 -23.35 1.81
CA VAL A 438 10.18 -23.31 1.97
C VAL A 438 10.67 -21.88 1.92
N HIS A 439 11.61 -21.54 2.81
CA HIS A 439 12.08 -20.16 2.93
C HIS A 439 13.58 -20.07 3.20
N VAL A 440 14.15 -18.93 2.82
CA VAL A 440 15.55 -18.54 3.03
C VAL A 440 15.69 -17.37 4.01
N THR A 441 14.60 -16.99 4.68
CA THR A 441 14.54 -15.86 5.61
C THR A 441 14.39 -16.35 7.06
N PRO A 442 15.46 -16.82 7.73
CA PRO A 442 15.38 -17.30 9.10
C PRO A 442 14.99 -16.19 10.09
N ALA A 443 15.25 -14.92 9.78
CA ALA A 443 14.84 -13.81 10.64
C ALA A 443 13.32 -13.64 10.76
N ARG A 444 12.57 -14.12 9.76
CA ARG A 444 11.10 -14.11 9.75
C ARG A 444 10.47 -15.49 9.96
N ASN A 445 11.27 -16.56 10.03
CA ASN A 445 10.77 -17.94 10.10
C ASN A 445 9.71 -18.26 9.01
N GLY A 446 9.86 -17.67 7.82
CA GLY A 446 8.92 -17.82 6.71
C GLY A 446 7.69 -16.89 6.74
N GLU A 447 7.57 -15.99 7.72
CA GLU A 447 6.45 -15.07 7.88
C GLU A 447 6.60 -13.77 7.06
N TYR A 448 5.50 -13.02 6.91
CA TYR A 448 5.40 -11.86 6.00
C TYR A 448 5.14 -10.52 6.70
N THR A 449 5.29 -10.45 8.04
CA THR A 449 5.24 -9.17 8.75
C THR A 449 6.25 -8.19 8.16
N TYR A 450 5.80 -6.96 7.90
CA TYR A 450 6.63 -5.94 7.27
C TYR A 450 7.89 -5.63 8.08
N THR A 451 9.02 -5.49 7.39
CA THR A 451 10.27 -5.04 7.97
C THR A 451 11.11 -4.33 6.92
N THR A 452 11.73 -3.21 7.29
CA THR A 452 12.74 -2.56 6.45
C THR A 452 14.08 -3.30 6.48
N ALA A 453 14.25 -4.26 7.40
CA ALA A 453 15.43 -5.10 7.55
C ALA A 453 15.26 -6.46 6.85
N TRP A 454 14.78 -6.44 5.61
CA TRP A 454 14.52 -7.65 4.80
C TRP A 454 15.79 -8.30 4.23
N MET A 455 16.97 -7.73 4.50
CA MET A 455 18.24 -8.37 4.16
C MET A 455 18.57 -9.51 5.12
N SER A 456 19.17 -10.58 4.60
CA SER A 456 19.35 -11.84 5.34
C SER A 456 20.81 -12.27 5.41
N SER A 457 21.23 -12.76 6.59
CA SER A 457 22.51 -13.42 6.79
C SER A 457 22.49 -14.90 6.36
N ALA A 458 21.34 -15.42 5.92
CA ALA A 458 21.16 -16.80 5.47
C ALA A 458 21.91 -17.16 4.19
N ILE A 459 22.47 -16.17 3.50
CA ILE A 459 23.33 -16.37 2.35
C ILE A 459 24.72 -15.90 2.73
N TRP A 460 25.74 -16.72 2.56
CA TRP A 460 27.12 -16.32 2.88
C TRP A 460 28.14 -16.89 1.90
N ASN A 461 29.30 -16.25 1.89
CA ASN A 461 30.43 -16.61 1.07
C ASN A 461 31.49 -17.33 1.90
N ARG A 462 32.20 -18.28 1.27
CA ARG A 462 33.41 -18.94 1.75
C ARG A 462 34.47 -18.90 0.65
N GLN A 463 35.73 -18.82 1.04
CA GLN A 463 36.88 -18.91 0.12
C GLN A 463 37.28 -20.37 -0.16
N ALA A 464 36.68 -21.32 0.55
CA ALA A 464 36.85 -22.76 0.37
C ALA A 464 35.50 -23.49 0.39
N ALA A 465 35.41 -24.65 -0.26
CA ALA A 465 34.24 -25.52 -0.28
C ALA A 465 34.12 -26.35 1.02
N ASP A 466 34.12 -25.68 2.18
CA ASP A 466 34.26 -26.31 3.50
C ASP A 466 32.96 -26.51 4.28
N GLY A 467 31.81 -26.08 3.75
CA GLY A 467 30.50 -26.24 4.39
C GLY A 467 30.30 -25.42 5.67
N LEU A 468 31.26 -24.58 6.05
CA LEU A 468 31.18 -23.80 7.29
C LEU A 468 30.22 -22.62 7.14
N THR A 469 29.61 -22.20 8.26
CA THR A 469 28.51 -21.22 8.26
C THR A 469 28.95 -19.76 8.43
N THR A 470 30.23 -19.54 8.70
CA THR A 470 30.77 -18.19 8.90
C THR A 470 31.03 -17.50 7.56
N HIS A 471 30.47 -16.32 7.36
CA HIS A 471 30.74 -15.52 6.17
C HIS A 471 32.22 -15.08 6.10
N GLN A 472 32.81 -15.15 4.90
CA GLN A 472 34.13 -14.59 4.56
C GLN A 472 34.01 -13.61 3.40
N ALA A 473 34.79 -12.52 3.45
CA ALA A 473 34.91 -11.61 2.33
C ALA A 473 35.35 -12.35 1.05
N PRO A 474 34.78 -12.03 -0.13
CA PRO A 474 35.18 -12.67 -1.37
C PRO A 474 36.65 -12.43 -1.72
N ALA A 475 37.35 -13.48 -2.19
CA ALA A 475 38.71 -13.37 -2.71
C ALA A 475 38.68 -13.12 -4.22
N ALA A 476 39.04 -11.90 -4.66
CA ALA A 476 39.04 -11.52 -6.08
C ALA A 476 39.90 -12.43 -6.96
N GLY A 477 39.41 -12.73 -8.16
CA GLY A 477 40.14 -13.46 -9.19
C GLY A 477 40.32 -14.96 -8.92
N VAL A 478 39.81 -15.47 -7.79
CA VAL A 478 39.84 -16.90 -7.44
C VAL A 478 38.43 -17.42 -7.15
N GLN A 479 38.25 -18.73 -7.26
CA GLN A 479 36.97 -19.36 -7.00
C GLN A 479 36.59 -19.23 -5.51
N ASN A 480 35.37 -18.75 -5.27
CA ASN A 480 34.70 -18.67 -4.00
C ASN A 480 33.42 -19.51 -4.04
N TYR A 481 32.76 -19.68 -2.90
CA TYR A 481 31.60 -20.54 -2.77
C TYR A 481 30.51 -19.87 -1.94
N LEU A 482 29.31 -19.74 -2.50
CA LEU A 482 28.13 -19.33 -1.75
C LEU A 482 27.44 -20.54 -1.12
N TYR A 483 26.77 -20.27 0.00
CA TYR A 483 25.90 -21.21 0.71
C TYR A 483 24.63 -20.49 1.11
N VAL A 484 23.53 -21.24 1.13
CA VAL A 484 22.20 -20.75 1.45
C VAL A 484 21.60 -21.64 2.55
N ARG A 485 21.06 -21.02 3.60
CA ARG A 485 20.30 -21.71 4.63
C ARG A 485 18.82 -21.66 4.29
N VAL A 486 18.19 -22.84 4.27
CA VAL A 486 16.78 -23.04 3.92
C VAL A 486 16.07 -23.73 5.09
N ALA A 487 14.82 -23.40 5.33
CA ALA A 487 13.92 -24.12 6.25
C ALA A 487 12.52 -24.25 5.62
N ASN A 488 11.64 -25.03 6.24
CA ASN A 488 10.28 -25.27 5.75
C ASN A 488 9.27 -24.95 6.86
N ARG A 489 8.45 -23.92 6.66
CA ARG A 489 7.34 -23.53 7.53
C ARG A 489 6.15 -24.48 7.39
N GLY A 490 6.05 -25.19 6.27
CA GLY A 490 4.96 -26.09 5.94
C GLY A 490 4.87 -27.31 6.84
N THR A 491 3.77 -28.04 6.74
CA THR A 491 3.41 -29.11 7.67
C THR A 491 3.99 -30.48 7.32
N VAL A 492 4.61 -30.65 6.14
CA VAL A 492 5.22 -31.92 5.72
C VAL A 492 6.71 -31.78 5.43
N ASP A 493 7.49 -32.83 5.72
CA ASP A 493 8.90 -32.90 5.32
C ASP A 493 9.00 -32.85 3.79
N VAL A 494 9.92 -32.04 3.27
CA VAL A 494 10.08 -31.85 1.81
C VAL A 494 11.47 -32.24 1.34
N LYS A 495 11.58 -32.80 0.14
CA LYS A 495 12.84 -33.20 -0.53
C LYS A 495 12.91 -32.56 -1.91
N ASN A 496 14.08 -32.61 -2.55
CA ASN A 496 14.27 -32.16 -3.93
C ASN A 496 13.90 -30.69 -4.15
N VAL A 497 14.06 -29.86 -3.12
CA VAL A 497 13.83 -28.42 -3.25
C VAL A 497 14.99 -27.82 -4.04
N SER A 498 14.67 -27.09 -5.09
CA SER A 498 15.63 -26.42 -5.95
C SER A 498 16.19 -25.20 -5.24
N VAL A 499 17.52 -25.06 -5.18
CA VAL A 499 18.18 -23.88 -4.62
C VAL A 499 19.16 -23.32 -5.64
N THR A 500 19.07 -22.01 -5.87
CA THR A 500 20.02 -21.26 -6.69
C THR A 500 20.57 -20.08 -5.91
N ALA A 501 21.81 -19.70 -6.23
CA ALA A 501 22.45 -18.51 -5.71
C ALA A 501 22.84 -17.60 -6.88
N TRP A 502 22.69 -16.30 -6.68
CA TRP A 502 22.95 -15.27 -7.68
C TRP A 502 23.84 -14.19 -7.08
N VAL A 503 24.75 -13.67 -7.89
CA VAL A 503 25.73 -12.64 -7.53
C VAL A 503 25.55 -11.43 -8.42
N ARG A 504 25.91 -10.26 -7.90
CA ARG A 504 26.04 -9.05 -8.68
C ARG A 504 26.99 -8.05 -8.05
N LYS A 505 27.41 -7.07 -8.84
CA LYS A 505 28.06 -5.87 -8.32
C LYS A 505 27.12 -5.15 -7.37
N LEU A 506 27.66 -4.63 -6.27
CA LEU A 506 26.90 -3.91 -5.26
C LEU A 506 26.22 -2.67 -5.84
N GLY A 507 24.92 -2.58 -5.64
CA GLY A 507 24.14 -1.37 -5.86
C GLY A 507 22.75 -1.46 -5.24
N VAL A 508 22.04 -0.34 -5.26
CA VAL A 508 20.66 -0.19 -4.75
C VAL A 508 19.72 0.21 -5.90
N GLY A 509 18.43 -0.11 -5.80
CA GLY A 509 17.42 0.15 -6.85
C GLY A 509 17.46 -0.85 -8.02
N SER A 510 18.03 -2.03 -7.75
CA SER A 510 18.35 -3.01 -8.78
C SER A 510 17.18 -3.92 -9.10
N SER A 511 17.11 -4.35 -10.35
CA SER A 511 16.00 -5.15 -10.87
C SER A 511 16.41 -6.59 -11.16
N TRP A 512 15.48 -7.49 -10.86
CA TRP A 512 15.50 -8.87 -11.32
C TRP A 512 14.87 -8.95 -12.73
N PRO A 513 15.41 -9.78 -13.65
CA PRO A 513 16.63 -10.60 -13.53
C PRO A 513 17.92 -9.87 -13.96
N GLY A 514 17.81 -8.80 -14.73
CA GLY A 514 18.94 -8.26 -15.53
C GLY A 514 20.17 -7.82 -14.73
N SER A 515 20.05 -7.59 -13.43
CA SER A 515 21.17 -7.18 -12.58
C SER A 515 22.01 -8.34 -12.03
N PHE A 516 21.64 -9.60 -12.25
CA PHE A 516 22.19 -10.76 -11.55
C PHE A 516 22.81 -11.80 -12.48
N ALA A 517 23.91 -12.40 -12.04
CA ALA A 517 24.53 -13.57 -12.65
C ALA A 517 24.43 -14.78 -11.71
N GLN A 518 24.12 -15.96 -12.24
CA GLN A 518 24.03 -17.16 -11.41
C GLN A 518 25.42 -17.59 -10.91
N ALA A 519 25.50 -17.96 -9.63
CA ALA A 519 26.66 -18.61 -9.03
C ALA A 519 26.50 -20.13 -9.14
N GLY A 520 27.39 -20.78 -9.88
CA GLY A 520 27.34 -22.21 -10.11
C GLY A 520 26.07 -22.62 -10.87
N GLY A 521 25.45 -23.72 -10.45
CA GLY A 521 24.20 -24.21 -11.01
C GLY A 521 23.07 -24.26 -9.98
N THR A 522 22.08 -25.09 -10.26
CA THR A 522 20.99 -25.40 -9.33
C THR A 522 21.34 -26.64 -8.52
N LEU A 523 21.17 -26.58 -7.20
CA LEU A 523 21.35 -27.73 -6.31
C LEU A 523 20.00 -28.17 -5.75
N LEU A 524 19.84 -29.47 -5.51
CA LEU A 524 18.65 -30.04 -4.87
C LEU A 524 18.93 -30.27 -3.39
N SER A 525 17.95 -29.93 -2.54
CA SER A 525 18.03 -30.22 -1.12
C SER A 525 17.87 -31.71 -0.84
N SER A 526 18.48 -32.15 0.27
CA SER A 526 18.01 -33.32 1.01
C SER A 526 16.63 -33.05 1.64
N THR A 527 16.22 -33.88 2.61
CA THR A 527 15.04 -33.59 3.43
C THR A 527 15.21 -32.26 4.18
N ILE A 528 14.23 -31.38 4.08
CA ILE A 528 14.04 -30.19 4.91
C ILE A 528 12.86 -30.47 5.85
N PRO A 529 13.08 -30.57 7.17
CA PRO A 529 12.03 -30.92 8.11
C PRO A 529 10.89 -29.90 8.16
N ALA A 530 9.67 -30.40 8.34
CA ALA A 530 8.44 -29.61 8.51
C ALA A 530 8.47 -28.69 9.73
N ASN A 531 7.50 -27.78 9.81
CA ASN A 531 7.17 -26.95 10.97
C ASN A 531 8.36 -26.14 11.50
N ASN A 532 9.28 -25.75 10.63
CA ASN A 532 10.55 -25.12 10.96
C ASN A 532 11.39 -25.92 11.99
N ALA A 533 11.22 -27.25 12.06
CA ALA A 533 11.89 -28.08 13.07
C ALA A 533 13.42 -28.06 12.93
N ALA A 534 13.94 -27.88 11.71
CA ALA A 534 15.35 -27.60 11.47
C ALA A 534 15.55 -26.83 10.15
N SER A 535 16.74 -26.22 10.01
CA SER A 535 17.21 -25.62 8.75
C SER A 535 18.34 -26.44 8.13
N VAL A 536 18.42 -26.47 6.81
CA VAL A 536 19.45 -27.15 6.03
C VAL A 536 20.33 -26.14 5.32
N VAL A 537 21.63 -26.43 5.21
CA VAL A 537 22.58 -25.62 4.43
C VAL A 537 22.79 -26.26 3.06
N ILE A 538 22.57 -25.49 2.00
CA ILE A 538 22.73 -25.90 0.61
C ILE A 538 23.88 -25.12 -0.03
N GLY A 539 24.73 -25.83 -0.75
CA GLY A 539 25.97 -25.35 -1.35
C GLY A 539 26.98 -26.51 -1.46
N PRO A 540 28.17 -26.27 -2.00
CA PRO A 540 28.70 -24.97 -2.42
C PRO A 540 28.25 -24.54 -3.82
N PHE A 541 27.89 -23.26 -3.98
CA PHE A 541 27.68 -22.62 -5.28
C PHE A 541 28.92 -21.85 -5.71
N ALA A 542 29.67 -22.37 -6.67
CA ALA A 542 30.94 -21.78 -7.09
C ALA A 542 30.76 -20.45 -7.86
N TRP A 543 31.57 -19.45 -7.57
CA TRP A 543 31.60 -18.18 -8.31
C TRP A 543 32.98 -17.52 -8.23
N THR A 544 33.28 -16.62 -9.17
CA THR A 544 34.56 -15.91 -9.21
C THR A 544 34.33 -14.40 -9.16
N PRO A 545 34.54 -13.73 -8.01
CA PRO A 545 34.43 -12.28 -7.91
C PRO A 545 35.49 -11.57 -8.74
N SER A 546 35.10 -10.50 -9.45
CA SER A 546 36.03 -9.57 -10.11
C SER A 546 36.74 -8.63 -9.12
N SER A 547 36.18 -8.40 -7.94
CA SER A 547 36.71 -7.52 -6.89
C SER A 547 36.56 -8.13 -5.50
N LYS A 548 37.44 -7.77 -4.55
CA LYS A 548 37.38 -8.28 -3.17
C LYS A 548 36.16 -7.75 -2.41
N TRP A 549 35.64 -6.62 -2.86
CA TRP A 549 34.61 -5.83 -2.20
C TRP A 549 33.50 -5.53 -3.21
N ASN A 550 32.31 -5.20 -2.71
CA ASN A 550 31.18 -4.71 -3.51
C ASN A 550 30.41 -5.80 -4.27
N HIS A 551 29.87 -6.78 -3.54
CA HIS A 551 28.93 -7.74 -4.10
C HIS A 551 27.63 -7.77 -3.31
N ALA A 552 26.55 -8.10 -4.01
CA ALA A 552 25.31 -8.51 -3.40
C ALA A 552 24.93 -9.91 -3.87
N PHE A 553 24.23 -10.63 -2.99
CA PHE A 553 23.81 -12.01 -3.19
C PHE A 553 22.30 -12.12 -3.11
N LEU A 554 21.72 -12.94 -3.97
CA LEU A 554 20.32 -13.35 -3.92
C LEU A 554 20.28 -14.88 -3.86
N GLY A 555 19.64 -15.40 -2.82
CA GLY A 555 19.37 -16.83 -2.65
C GLY A 555 17.90 -17.08 -2.98
N VAL A 556 17.65 -18.12 -3.75
CA VAL A 556 16.31 -18.49 -4.23
C VAL A 556 16.09 -19.96 -3.91
N VAL A 557 14.98 -20.27 -3.25
CA VAL A 557 14.50 -21.62 -3.03
C VAL A 557 13.20 -21.83 -3.80
N ASP A 558 13.04 -22.94 -4.52
CA ASP A 558 11.87 -23.20 -5.35
C ASP A 558 11.42 -24.66 -5.26
N HIS A 559 10.11 -24.86 -5.18
CA HIS A 559 9.46 -26.17 -5.25
C HIS A 559 8.20 -26.09 -6.13
N PRO A 560 7.80 -27.13 -6.88
CA PRO A 560 6.57 -27.12 -7.67
C PRO A 560 5.32 -26.64 -6.94
N ASP A 561 5.19 -27.04 -5.66
CA ASP A 561 4.07 -26.68 -4.78
C ASP A 561 4.32 -25.42 -3.93
N ASP A 562 5.51 -24.82 -4.01
CA ASP A 562 5.85 -23.54 -3.38
C ASP A 562 6.88 -22.80 -4.24
N ARG A 563 6.35 -22.18 -5.31
CA ARG A 563 7.18 -21.50 -6.30
C ARG A 563 7.64 -20.14 -5.81
N ALA A 564 8.89 -19.79 -6.09
CA ALA A 564 9.35 -18.42 -5.89
C ALA A 564 8.68 -17.47 -6.91
N ASN A 565 8.23 -16.30 -6.45
CA ASN A 565 7.57 -15.27 -7.26
C ASN A 565 8.47 -14.73 -8.38
N ILE A 566 9.78 -14.95 -8.27
CA ILE A 566 10.80 -14.64 -9.26
C ILE A 566 10.47 -15.18 -10.66
N GLN A 567 9.69 -16.26 -10.75
CA GLN A 567 9.27 -16.90 -12.01
C GLN A 567 8.34 -16.04 -12.88
N TYR A 568 7.63 -15.06 -12.29
CA TYR A 568 6.73 -14.18 -13.02
C TYR A 568 7.46 -13.04 -13.75
N PHE A 569 8.76 -12.90 -13.50
CA PHE A 569 9.56 -11.78 -13.97
C PHE A 569 10.65 -12.23 -14.95
N SER A 570 10.89 -11.39 -15.94
CA SER A 570 11.86 -11.64 -17.00
C SER A 570 12.59 -10.33 -17.38
N SER A 571 13.53 -10.38 -18.31
CA SER A 571 14.22 -9.16 -18.77
C SER A 571 13.26 -8.13 -19.41
N VAL A 572 12.14 -8.58 -19.97
CA VAL A 572 11.08 -7.72 -20.52
C VAL A 572 10.02 -7.31 -19.49
N LYS A 573 9.91 -8.07 -18.39
CA LYS A 573 9.06 -7.76 -17.23
C LYS A 573 9.89 -7.67 -15.95
N PRO A 574 10.80 -6.68 -15.82
CA PRO A 574 11.67 -6.60 -14.67
C PRO A 574 10.93 -6.11 -13.41
N ILE A 575 11.40 -6.53 -12.24
CA ILE A 575 10.92 -6.02 -10.96
C ILE A 575 12.07 -5.59 -10.07
N GLU A 576 11.89 -4.51 -9.33
CA GLU A 576 12.86 -4.06 -8.34
C GLU A 576 12.94 -5.05 -7.16
N ILE A 577 14.15 -5.35 -6.70
CA ILE A 577 14.39 -6.28 -5.59
C ILE A 577 13.64 -5.87 -4.31
N SER A 578 13.53 -4.56 -4.05
CA SER A 578 12.79 -4.04 -2.89
C SER A 578 11.27 -4.27 -2.96
N ARG A 579 10.74 -4.56 -4.16
CA ARG A 579 9.34 -4.92 -4.41
C ARG A 579 9.10 -6.42 -4.57
N LEU A 580 10.15 -7.23 -4.49
CA LEU A 580 10.08 -8.67 -4.66
C LEU A 580 10.47 -9.40 -3.37
N VAL A 581 11.68 -9.19 -2.87
CA VAL A 581 12.26 -9.95 -1.74
C VAL A 581 11.49 -9.80 -0.42
N PRO A 582 10.98 -8.61 -0.03
CA PRO A 582 10.20 -8.50 1.20
C PRO A 582 8.90 -9.32 1.18
N TYR A 583 8.38 -9.65 0.00
CA TYR A 583 7.05 -10.22 -0.18
C TYR A 583 7.07 -11.69 -0.63
N ASP A 584 8.25 -12.29 -0.69
CA ASP A 584 8.46 -13.70 -1.01
C ASP A 584 9.49 -14.30 -0.04
N ASN A 585 9.05 -15.22 0.82
CA ASN A 585 9.93 -15.85 1.81
C ASN A 585 10.93 -16.85 1.17
N ASN A 586 10.70 -17.24 -0.10
CA ASN A 586 11.62 -18.03 -0.91
C ASN A 586 12.85 -17.26 -1.37
N LEU A 587 12.86 -15.95 -1.13
CA LEU A 587 13.94 -15.06 -1.55
C LEU A 587 14.63 -14.43 -0.35
N ALA A 588 15.94 -14.38 -0.42
CA ALA A 588 16.77 -13.67 0.54
C ALA A 588 17.80 -12.84 -0.23
N TYR A 589 17.99 -11.61 0.22
CA TYR A 589 18.99 -10.71 -0.35
C TYR A 589 20.02 -10.34 0.70
N ARG A 590 21.29 -10.27 0.30
CA ARG A 590 22.38 -9.80 1.15
C ARG A 590 23.27 -8.84 0.37
N ALA A 591 23.33 -7.59 0.81
CA ALA A 591 24.31 -6.60 0.35
C ALA A 591 25.27 -6.30 1.50
N LEU A 592 26.51 -6.78 1.39
CA LEU A 592 27.52 -6.60 2.43
C LEU A 592 28.84 -6.14 1.84
N VAL A 593 29.44 -5.14 2.47
CA VAL A 593 30.79 -4.70 2.15
C VAL A 593 31.67 -4.77 3.37
N TYR A 594 32.86 -5.29 3.17
CA TYR A 594 33.94 -5.25 4.15
C TYR A 594 34.95 -4.18 3.75
N PHE A 595 35.49 -3.49 4.73
CA PHE A 595 36.60 -2.58 4.54
C PHE A 595 37.58 -2.72 5.70
N LYS A 596 38.87 -2.62 5.38
CA LYS A 596 39.93 -2.62 6.40
C LYS A 596 40.23 -1.18 6.78
N LEU A 597 40.17 -0.88 8.07
CA LEU A 597 40.47 0.46 8.57
C LEU A 597 41.99 0.57 8.83
N VAL A 598 42.79 0.97 7.83
CA VAL A 598 44.21 1.27 8.07
C VAL A 598 44.35 2.71 8.54
N LEU A 599 44.53 2.92 9.86
CA LEU A 599 44.84 4.22 10.43
C LEU A 599 46.34 4.54 10.24
N ALA A 600 46.64 5.52 9.38
CA ALA A 600 47.98 6.08 9.30
C ALA A 600 48.22 7.06 10.47
N ILE A 601 48.98 6.63 11.48
CA ILE A 601 49.27 7.42 12.70
C ILE A 601 50.20 8.63 12.45
N LYS A 602 50.59 8.96 11.21
CA LYS A 602 51.59 10.01 10.92
C LYS A 602 51.20 10.97 9.78
N GLY A 603 49.97 11.48 9.76
CA GLY A 603 49.62 12.59 8.86
C GLY A 603 49.47 12.24 7.38
N TRP A 604 49.28 10.95 7.05
CA TRP A 604 48.93 10.53 5.68
C TRP A 604 47.41 10.43 5.59
N HIS A 605 46.79 11.36 4.86
CA HIS A 605 45.39 11.27 4.49
C HIS A 605 45.22 10.14 3.46
N LEU A 606 44.71 8.98 3.87
CA LEU A 606 44.10 8.04 2.94
C LEU A 606 42.59 8.29 2.95
N PRO A 607 42.01 8.94 1.93
CA PRO A 607 40.57 8.97 1.78
C PRO A 607 40.12 7.57 1.37
N TYR A 608 39.67 6.76 2.32
CA TYR A 608 38.88 5.60 1.96
C TYR A 608 37.54 6.12 1.44
N SER A 609 37.30 5.94 0.14
CA SER A 609 35.98 6.10 -0.45
C SER A 609 35.39 4.72 -0.69
N LEU A 610 34.16 4.53 -0.25
CA LEU A 610 33.41 3.30 -0.43
C LEU A 610 32.39 3.51 -1.54
N ALA A 611 32.62 2.88 -2.70
CA ALA A 611 31.80 3.08 -3.89
C ALA A 611 30.64 2.09 -3.98
N TYR A 612 29.48 2.57 -4.44
CA TYR A 612 28.30 1.75 -4.74
C TYR A 612 27.48 2.39 -5.85
N GLU A 613 26.67 1.58 -6.53
CA GLU A 613 25.78 2.08 -7.59
C GLU A 613 24.39 2.37 -7.04
N VAL A 614 23.78 3.46 -7.50
CA VAL A 614 22.35 3.71 -7.36
C VAL A 614 21.74 3.66 -8.75
N VAL A 615 20.81 2.72 -8.94
CA VAL A 615 20.17 2.45 -10.23
C VAL A 615 18.71 2.87 -10.13
N ASN A 616 18.26 3.72 -11.04
CA ASN A 616 16.84 3.96 -11.23
C ASN A 616 16.27 2.94 -12.21
N SER A 617 15.58 1.91 -11.70
CA SER A 617 14.91 0.91 -12.52
C SER A 617 13.49 1.32 -12.96
N ALA A 618 13.01 2.49 -12.54
CA ALA A 618 11.72 3.01 -12.99
C ALA A 618 11.78 3.56 -14.42
N SER A 619 10.61 3.63 -15.06
CA SER A 619 10.40 4.25 -16.37
C SER A 619 10.34 5.78 -16.33
N THR A 620 10.40 6.37 -15.12
CA THR A 620 10.31 7.81 -14.87
C THR A 620 11.57 8.32 -14.17
N ARG A 621 11.76 9.65 -14.18
CA ARG A 621 12.80 10.30 -13.37
C ARG A 621 12.39 10.23 -11.89
N VAL A 622 13.34 9.89 -11.01
CA VAL A 622 13.11 9.80 -9.56
C VAL A 622 14.02 10.74 -8.78
N ALA A 623 13.51 11.29 -7.67
CA ALA A 623 14.32 11.97 -6.67
C ALA A 623 14.94 10.95 -5.73
N VAL A 624 16.26 10.98 -5.60
CA VAL A 624 17.03 10.04 -4.77
C VAL A 624 17.46 10.74 -3.49
N ARG A 625 17.23 10.10 -2.34
CA ARG A 625 17.80 10.47 -1.04
C ARG A 625 18.65 9.31 -0.50
N VAL A 626 19.89 9.60 -0.13
CA VAL A 626 20.78 8.64 0.52
C VAL A 626 21.01 9.06 1.96
N GLU A 627 20.87 8.13 2.90
CA GLU A 627 21.18 8.32 4.31
C GLU A 627 22.26 7.35 4.79
N HIS A 628 23.27 7.86 5.49
CA HIS A 628 24.33 7.05 6.10
C HIS A 628 24.25 7.12 7.64
N ARG A 629 24.19 5.96 8.30
CA ARG A 629 24.07 5.82 9.77
C ARG A 629 25.17 4.91 10.31
N ALA A 630 25.90 5.32 11.35
CA ALA A 630 26.92 4.48 11.98
C ALA A 630 26.45 3.90 13.33
N ARG A 631 26.83 2.65 13.61
CA ARG A 631 26.61 1.94 14.89
C ARG A 631 27.86 1.15 15.28
N PHE A 632 28.09 0.98 16.59
CA PHE A 632 29.21 0.18 17.12
C PHE A 632 28.68 -1.13 17.71
N SER A 633 29.33 -2.26 17.41
CA SER A 633 28.92 -3.56 17.96
C SER A 633 29.20 -3.64 19.47
N GLY A 634 28.17 -3.88 20.29
CA GLY A 634 28.32 -4.39 21.67
C GLY A 634 28.31 -3.39 22.83
N SER A 635 27.41 -2.39 22.87
CA SER A 635 27.27 -1.55 24.07
C SER A 635 25.81 -1.24 24.45
N ARG A 636 25.52 -1.29 25.77
CA ARG A 636 24.35 -0.70 26.44
C ARG A 636 24.37 0.85 26.44
N TRP A 637 25.15 1.46 25.55
CA TRP A 637 25.28 2.91 25.38
C TRP A 637 24.40 3.42 24.24
N SER A 638 23.22 2.82 24.07
CA SER A 638 22.21 3.30 23.12
C SER A 638 21.61 4.65 23.52
N ALA A 639 21.87 5.15 24.73
CA ALA A 639 21.19 6.32 25.30
C ALA A 639 21.98 7.64 25.23
N THR A 640 23.32 7.64 25.19
CA THR A 640 24.11 8.89 25.23
C THR A 640 24.79 9.25 23.91
N LEU A 641 24.76 8.35 22.92
CA LEU A 641 25.03 8.60 21.50
C LEU A 641 23.79 8.24 20.64
N ALA A 642 22.61 8.30 21.26
CA ALA A 642 21.29 7.93 20.72
C ALA A 642 20.75 8.82 19.60
N ARG A 643 21.48 9.87 19.23
CA ARG A 643 21.27 10.55 17.96
C ARG A 643 22.32 9.98 17.04
N GLY A 644 21.93 8.99 16.24
CA GLY A 644 22.80 8.44 15.21
C GLY A 644 23.49 9.59 14.49
N LEU A 645 24.81 9.56 14.43
CA LEU A 645 25.56 10.45 13.55
C LEU A 645 25.04 10.18 12.14
N SER A 646 24.09 11.00 11.68
CA SER A 646 23.75 11.11 10.28
C SER A 646 25.00 11.66 9.62
N LEU A 647 25.79 10.78 9.02
CA LEU A 647 27.12 11.14 8.51
C LEU A 647 27.00 12.09 7.32
N ALA A 648 25.99 11.88 6.48
CA ALA A 648 25.57 12.77 5.41
C ALA A 648 24.16 12.34 4.94
N THR A 649 23.38 13.31 4.48
CA THR A 649 22.21 13.07 3.62
C THR A 649 22.51 13.67 2.27
N GLU A 650 22.43 12.88 1.21
CA GLU A 650 22.64 13.32 -0.17
C GLU A 650 21.30 13.30 -0.91
N GLN A 651 21.08 14.29 -1.77
CA GLN A 651 19.89 14.35 -2.64
C GLN A 651 20.30 14.65 -4.08
N PHE A 652 19.74 13.91 -5.02
CA PHE A 652 19.95 14.08 -6.46
C PHE A 652 18.76 13.51 -7.26
N SER A 653 18.80 13.54 -8.58
CA SER A 653 17.77 12.90 -9.43
C SER A 653 18.40 11.99 -10.47
N LEU A 654 17.72 10.89 -10.79
CA LEU A 654 18.11 9.95 -11.83
C LEU A 654 17.04 9.87 -12.90
N GLY A 655 17.43 9.95 -14.17
CA GLY A 655 16.54 9.66 -15.29
C GLY A 655 16.15 8.17 -15.35
N PRO A 656 15.17 7.79 -16.18
CA PRO A 656 14.78 6.40 -16.38
C PRO A 656 15.98 5.52 -16.78
N GLY A 657 16.15 4.37 -16.12
CA GLY A 657 17.26 3.44 -16.39
C GLY A 657 18.66 3.97 -16.02
N ALA A 658 18.77 5.21 -15.51
CA ALA A 658 20.06 5.82 -15.22
C ALA A 658 20.71 5.18 -14.00
N THR A 659 22.04 5.11 -14.03
CA THR A 659 22.87 4.65 -12.91
C THR A 659 23.81 5.77 -12.52
N ASP A 660 23.95 6.04 -11.22
CA ASP A 660 24.98 6.92 -10.68
C ASP A 660 25.87 6.17 -9.70
N GLN A 661 27.18 6.40 -9.80
CA GLN A 661 28.16 5.80 -8.91
C GLN A 661 28.42 6.78 -7.75
N ARG A 662 28.00 6.39 -6.55
CA ARG A 662 28.20 7.18 -5.33
C ARG A 662 29.42 6.68 -4.58
N THR A 663 30.04 7.58 -3.84
CA THR A 663 31.14 7.26 -2.93
C THR A 663 30.81 7.78 -1.55
N LEU A 664 30.86 6.93 -0.53
CA LEU A 664 30.87 7.36 0.86
C LEU A 664 32.31 7.72 1.26
N PRO A 665 32.65 9.01 1.45
CA PRO A 665 33.97 9.40 1.94
C PRO A 665 34.08 9.07 3.43
N LEU A 666 35.13 8.35 3.86
CA LEU A 666 35.41 8.13 5.28
C LEU A 666 36.45 9.15 5.77
N SER A 667 36.06 10.06 6.67
CA SER A 667 36.99 11.04 7.27
C SER A 667 37.68 10.50 8.54
N PRO A 668 39.00 10.75 8.75
CA PRO A 668 39.70 10.46 10.00
C PRO A 668 39.05 11.10 11.24
N THR A 669 38.44 12.28 11.11
CA THR A 669 37.78 12.98 12.24
C THR A 669 36.59 12.20 12.81
N TRP A 670 35.96 11.33 12.02
CA TRP A 670 34.88 10.44 12.49
C TRP A 670 35.40 9.26 13.32
N LEU A 671 36.66 8.85 13.08
CA LEU A 671 37.25 7.63 13.65
C LEU A 671 37.98 7.87 14.98
N ILE A 672 38.38 9.13 15.26
CA ILE A 672 39.20 9.49 16.43
C ILE A 672 38.48 9.26 17.78
N PRO A 673 37.20 9.65 17.98
CA PRO A 673 36.48 9.33 19.23
C PRO A 673 36.25 7.83 19.43
N ALA A 674 36.06 7.08 18.33
CA ALA A 674 35.86 5.64 18.38
C ALA A 674 37.13 4.87 18.79
N TYR A 675 38.31 5.33 18.31
CA TYR A 675 39.61 4.67 18.50
C TYR A 675 39.98 4.43 19.97
N ARG A 676 39.69 5.37 20.87
CA ARG A 676 40.01 5.21 22.32
C ARG A 676 39.26 4.06 22.99
N SER A 677 38.22 3.51 22.35
CA SER A 677 37.39 2.39 22.87
C SER A 677 37.47 1.12 22.02
N LEU A 678 38.22 1.13 20.90
CA LEU A 678 38.15 0.14 19.83
C LEU A 678 39.17 -1.00 19.94
N THR A 679 39.76 -1.26 21.10
CA THR A 679 40.79 -2.32 21.21
C THR A 679 40.30 -3.72 20.79
N ARG A 680 38.98 -3.97 20.58
CA ARG A 680 38.44 -5.20 19.95
C ARG A 680 37.04 -5.06 19.26
N ARG A 681 36.60 -3.90 18.75
CA ARG A 681 35.19 -3.74 18.27
C ARG A 681 35.05 -3.46 16.77
N ALA A 682 33.98 -3.97 16.15
CA ALA A 682 33.65 -3.72 14.75
C ALA A 682 32.80 -2.46 14.59
N ILE A 683 33.07 -1.68 13.54
CA ILE A 683 32.22 -0.55 13.12
C ILE A 683 31.23 -1.07 12.09
N VAL A 684 29.95 -0.76 12.25
CA VAL A 684 28.90 -1.03 11.26
C VAL A 684 28.36 0.29 10.75
N ILE A 685 28.38 0.50 9.43
CA ILE A 685 27.71 1.63 8.79
C ILE A 685 26.55 1.07 7.98
N ASP A 686 25.36 1.66 8.11
CA ASP A 686 24.20 1.36 7.31
C ASP A 686 24.00 2.50 6.30
N THR A 687 23.94 2.16 5.03
CA THR A 687 23.50 3.09 3.97
C THR A 687 22.10 2.72 3.54
N GLN A 688 21.19 3.68 3.53
CA GLN A 688 19.82 3.50 3.09
C GLN A 688 19.56 4.42 1.90
N VAL A 689 18.99 3.90 0.83
CA VAL A 689 18.63 4.68 -0.34
C VAL A 689 17.12 4.71 -0.47
N TRP A 690 16.62 5.90 -0.74
CA TRP A 690 15.21 6.19 -0.94
C TRP A 690 15.02 6.81 -2.32
N MET A 691 14.00 6.37 -3.07
CA MET A 691 13.58 6.96 -4.35
C MET A 691 12.15 7.45 -4.21
N ASP A 692 11.90 8.75 -4.41
CA ASP A 692 10.61 9.41 -4.18
C ASP A 692 10.01 9.10 -2.79
N GLY A 693 10.88 8.96 -1.79
CA GLY A 693 10.53 8.61 -0.42
C GLY A 693 10.26 7.13 -0.16
N LEU A 694 10.47 6.25 -1.13
CA LEU A 694 10.36 4.79 -1.00
C LEU A 694 11.73 4.16 -0.74
N PHE A 695 11.84 3.32 0.30
CA PHE A 695 13.07 2.59 0.57
C PHE A 695 13.32 1.54 -0.52
N VAL A 696 14.38 1.72 -1.30
CA VAL A 696 14.75 0.85 -2.44
C VAL A 696 15.87 -0.13 -2.10
N GLY A 697 16.41 -0.03 -0.88
CA GLY A 697 17.40 -0.95 -0.35
C GLY A 697 18.51 -0.23 0.42
N GLY A 698 19.45 -1.02 0.90
CA GLY A 698 20.54 -0.54 1.73
C GLY A 698 21.79 -1.37 1.62
N ILE A 699 22.84 -0.90 2.28
CA ILE A 699 24.14 -1.56 2.30
C ILE A 699 24.66 -1.53 3.73
N GLU A 700 25.00 -2.70 4.26
CA GLU A 700 25.74 -2.82 5.51
C GLU A 700 27.24 -2.82 5.20
N TRP A 701 27.98 -1.90 5.82
CA TRP A 701 29.43 -1.81 5.72
C TRP A 701 30.04 -2.23 7.06
N ARG A 702 30.89 -3.26 7.07
CA ARG A 702 31.59 -3.72 8.27
C ARG A 702 33.08 -3.39 8.21
N GLY A 703 33.51 -2.56 9.15
CA GLY A 703 34.91 -2.22 9.38
C GLY A 703 35.53 -3.11 10.44
N THR A 704 36.66 -3.73 10.10
CA THR A 704 37.56 -4.37 11.07
C THR A 704 38.85 -3.57 11.17
N THR A 705 39.34 -3.39 12.40
CA THR A 705 40.65 -2.79 12.69
C THR A 705 41.79 -3.65 12.19
#